data_AF-A0A1H4FRX5-F1
#
_entry.id   AF-A0A1H4FRX5-F1
#
_cell.length_a   1.000
_cell.length_b   1.000
_cell.length_c   1.000
_cell.angle_alpha   90.00
_cell.angle_beta   90.00
_cell.angle_gamma   90.00
#
_symmetry.space_group_name_H-M   'P 1'
#
loop_
_entity.id
_entity.type
_entity.pdbx_description
1 polymer ?
#
loop_
_entity_poly.entity_id
_entity_poly.type
_entity_poly.pdbx_seq_one_letter_code
_entity_poly.pdbx_strand_id
1 'polypeptide(L)'
;MEKRYLVFIFIALFISMSVLSCKDSSDDLSDPVTPPDDSEVIDEYDVNLAKGGTVTVRSFNPGEGPEHLIDGKSVGSNSFYSSLNTSPVSDNDHVEWVVVKLSKVQKINEIDIFPVPNEIHEGFPLDFKIQISENGSEWTDVASIKDHALPTSASPETVIFEPIKAGYIRLYAEKLRPINNTWTGYKDVYLLRLAEVEVYLKSSQLKSVMLGSNFGIVGVENQLSVEVNTHQVIDGVSVNVELIKSDGTSLEPKISSTSLIKNNKSNTILTLPARLNAGDYKVKVAMHVADNDLSILSGSIYKITDKGSRTFYVSSSMGNDANDGLSENTSICTLSRASEINLLPGDKLLLKKGDVWEGQKLVPQGNGTPEFPIVISSYGSGDKPHIKPNYREYYGIRIVNSSGYEISDIEISDVIGGIVVWEENTYNQKYIKISNCFLHDMTDQGRSVPSNIPDLLYGMGISIAGSDNYGGKTLLSDVYIENCKIDRCDVGIEVIGRDHDEIGRWNEHGHHKISRFAFMNVNIKDCEITRSYRSGGVMLYCITGGEARNVTVDETGYNGVGMWWGVCAFQVARVSDYLVEECVFKNTVKGTSPDGQGFDWEADNHNVIVKNCRFLNNDGPATLNFGESWPGENDGCILDGCYIEGNNRITDTGDGYYNLVFARTKDRPANNGIVKNCEIHLRTNNQNYSSFPLVFDESNKVYNADGVLIYQGVNRNVPIINEQFYNLNNWANEKYASTVNGSVKIDNGNYIYIKNNTSLINYFSEAYFNFTGEGSAGIIWGLSSDASYFMVKANIKISMKSTLQICKVVDGKVYVLRTIEAFGLRPKTLFSLRVNVEQGKASIYSQGNLMGTYSLSEDFSGATGLYMGDVGDCSISRFFVHSI
;
A
#
# COMPACT_ATOMS: atom_id res chain seq x y z
N MET A 1 42.65 -4.07 -40.17
CA MET A 1 42.81 -4.34 -41.62
C MET A 1 41.54 -5.08 -42.05
N GLU A 2 40.55 -4.38 -42.60
CA GLU A 2 40.29 -4.26 -44.06
C GLU A 2 40.12 -5.63 -44.74
N LYS A 3 39.15 -5.92 -45.61
CA LYS A 3 37.85 -5.37 -46.03
C LYS A 3 37.36 -6.38 -47.10
N ARG A 4 36.06 -6.69 -47.11
CA ARG A 4 35.23 -7.15 -48.26
C ARG A 4 35.52 -8.51 -48.94
N TYR A 5 34.43 -9.22 -49.21
CA TYR A 5 33.94 -9.87 -50.45
C TYR A 5 32.82 -10.82 -49.98
N LEU A 6 31.61 -10.90 -50.56
CA LEU A 6 31.29 -11.35 -51.91
C LEU A 6 29.79 -11.13 -52.18
N VAL A 7 29.43 -10.91 -53.46
CA VAL A 7 28.08 -10.77 -54.03
C VAL A 7 27.80 -12.02 -54.89
N PHE A 8 26.58 -12.60 -54.81
CA PHE A 8 25.93 -13.48 -55.81
C PHE A 8 24.41 -13.49 -55.46
N ILE A 9 23.47 -12.92 -56.24
CA ILE A 9 22.80 -13.38 -57.47
C ILE A 9 22.32 -14.84 -57.44
N PHE A 10 20.99 -15.05 -57.43
CA PHE A 10 20.32 -16.11 -58.19
C PHE A 10 18.88 -15.73 -58.59
N ILE A 11 18.53 -16.17 -59.81
CA ILE A 11 17.31 -15.96 -60.61
C ILE A 11 16.47 -17.26 -60.59
N ALA A 12 15.13 -17.17 -60.62
CA ALA A 12 14.19 -18.01 -61.42
C ALA A 12 12.73 -17.53 -61.21
N LEU A 13 12.07 -16.88 -62.18
CA LEU A 13 11.13 -17.44 -63.19
C LEU A 13 9.95 -18.22 -62.55
N PHE A 14 8.68 -17.81 -62.68
CA PHE A 14 7.92 -17.69 -63.94
C PHE A 14 6.81 -16.63 -63.89
N ILE A 15 6.68 -15.85 -64.96
CA ILE A 15 5.45 -15.15 -65.39
C ILE A 15 5.07 -15.75 -66.75
N SER A 16 3.80 -16.12 -66.94
CA SER A 16 3.20 -16.22 -68.28
C SER A 16 2.36 -14.97 -68.54
N MET A 17 2.86 -14.13 -69.45
CA MET A 17 2.15 -13.00 -70.05
C MET A 17 1.19 -13.45 -71.15
N SER A 18 0.07 -12.74 -71.29
CA SER A 18 -0.62 -12.47 -72.56
C SER A 18 -1.25 -11.08 -72.47
N VAL A 19 -0.48 -10.01 -72.69
CA VAL A 19 -0.53 -9.10 -73.85
C VAL A 19 -1.92 -8.47 -74.11
N LEU A 20 -2.07 -7.22 -73.67
CA LEU A 20 -3.07 -6.27 -74.18
C LEU A 20 -2.46 -5.42 -75.30
N SER A 21 -3.20 -5.30 -76.40
CA SER A 21 -2.98 -4.37 -77.51
C SER A 21 -3.94 -3.19 -77.40
N CYS A 22 -3.43 -1.98 -77.64
CA CYS A 22 -4.15 -0.71 -77.73
C CYS A 22 -5.29 -0.71 -78.77
N LYS A 23 -6.37 0.04 -78.53
CA LYS A 23 -6.65 1.36 -79.16
C LYS A 23 -7.99 1.98 -78.75
N ASP A 24 -8.03 3.29 -78.93
CA ASP A 24 -8.96 4.30 -78.43
C ASP A 24 -10.41 4.29 -78.94
N SER A 25 -11.24 4.92 -78.08
CA SER A 25 -12.31 5.90 -78.32
C SER A 25 -13.65 5.50 -78.98
N SER A 26 -14.69 5.70 -78.16
CA SER A 26 -15.87 6.58 -78.33
C SER A 26 -17.24 5.93 -78.51
N ASP A 27 -18.12 6.40 -77.62
CA ASP A 27 -19.58 6.58 -77.71
C ASP A 27 -20.54 5.47 -77.21
N ASP A 28 -21.12 5.83 -76.07
CA ASP A 28 -22.55 5.85 -75.73
C ASP A 28 -23.29 4.61 -75.15
N LEU A 29 -23.81 4.89 -73.94
CA LEU A 29 -25.11 4.53 -73.36
C LEU A 29 -25.32 3.14 -72.72
N SER A 30 -25.25 3.20 -71.39
CA SER A 30 -26.18 2.64 -70.39
C SER A 30 -26.41 1.14 -70.32
N ASP A 31 -25.83 0.53 -69.28
CA ASP A 31 -26.51 -0.48 -68.46
C ASP A 31 -26.52 -0.02 -66.99
N PRO A 32 -27.62 -0.24 -66.25
CA PRO A 32 -27.78 0.28 -64.89
C PRO A 32 -26.80 -0.39 -63.92
N VAL A 33 -26.12 0.45 -63.15
CA VAL A 33 -25.36 0.05 -61.95
C VAL A 33 -26.33 -0.63 -60.98
N THR A 34 -26.10 -1.92 -60.74
CA THR A 34 -26.67 -2.63 -59.60
C THR A 34 -26.26 -1.89 -58.33
N PRO A 35 -27.20 -1.54 -57.42
CA PRO A 35 -26.82 -0.91 -56.16
C PRO A 35 -25.88 -1.85 -55.40
N PRO A 36 -24.90 -1.32 -54.65
CA PRO A 36 -24.04 -2.15 -53.82
C PRO A 36 -24.90 -2.93 -52.82
N ASP A 37 -24.54 -4.20 -52.70
CA ASP A 37 -25.09 -5.19 -51.78
C ASP A 37 -25.06 -4.66 -50.33
N ASP A 38 -26.23 -4.40 -49.73
CA ASP A 38 -26.40 -4.15 -48.30
C ASP A 38 -26.20 -5.47 -47.53
N SER A 39 -24.99 -6.02 -47.56
CA SER A 39 -24.63 -7.08 -46.62
C SER A 39 -24.68 -6.50 -45.21
N GLU A 40 -25.60 -7.00 -44.37
CA GLU A 40 -25.66 -6.63 -42.95
C GLU A 40 -24.26 -6.70 -42.33
N VAL A 41 -23.74 -5.56 -41.86
CA VAL A 41 -22.48 -5.52 -41.11
C VAL A 41 -22.75 -6.26 -39.80
N ILE A 42 -22.25 -7.49 -39.70
CA ILE A 42 -22.37 -8.29 -38.49
C ILE A 42 -21.49 -7.65 -37.41
N ASP A 43 -22.09 -7.36 -36.25
CA ASP A 43 -21.37 -6.85 -35.09
C ASP A 43 -20.31 -7.92 -34.66
N GLU A 44 -19.06 -7.50 -34.54
CA GLU A 44 -17.97 -8.36 -34.06
C GLU A 44 -17.88 -8.29 -32.55
N TYR A 45 -17.94 -9.46 -31.90
CA TYR A 45 -17.72 -9.61 -30.47
C TYR A 45 -16.24 -9.84 -30.17
N ASP A 46 -15.78 -9.36 -29.01
CA ASP A 46 -14.44 -9.56 -28.47
C ASP A 46 -13.28 -9.02 -29.33
N VAL A 47 -13.57 -8.20 -30.34
CA VAL A 47 -12.58 -7.52 -31.17
C VAL A 47 -12.38 -6.08 -30.68
N ASN A 48 -11.12 -5.69 -30.41
CA ASN A 48 -10.78 -4.30 -30.07
C ASN A 48 -10.97 -3.43 -31.32
N LEU A 49 -12.04 -2.63 -31.34
CA LEU A 49 -12.38 -1.74 -32.45
C LEU A 49 -11.56 -0.45 -32.46
N ALA A 50 -10.92 -0.10 -31.34
CA ALA A 50 -10.01 1.03 -31.27
C ALA A 50 -8.71 0.72 -32.03
N LYS A 51 -8.26 -0.54 -31.97
CA LYS A 51 -7.01 -0.99 -32.58
C LYS A 51 -6.94 -0.68 -34.08
N GLY A 52 -5.88 0.02 -34.48
CA GLY A 52 -5.67 0.42 -35.87
C GLY A 52 -6.66 1.47 -36.39
N GLY A 53 -7.46 2.07 -35.52
CA GLY A 53 -8.29 3.24 -35.81
C GLY A 53 -7.47 4.52 -36.00
N THR A 54 -8.11 5.68 -35.83
CA THR A 54 -7.39 6.96 -35.82
C THR A 54 -7.73 7.74 -34.56
N VAL A 55 -6.71 8.27 -33.89
CA VAL A 55 -6.88 9.04 -32.67
C VAL A 55 -6.62 10.51 -32.94
N THR A 56 -7.51 11.36 -32.44
CA THR A 56 -7.32 12.81 -32.37
C THR A 56 -7.28 13.22 -30.91
N VAL A 57 -6.29 14.03 -30.55
CA VAL A 57 -6.09 14.53 -29.19
C VAL A 57 -5.98 16.03 -29.21
N ARG A 58 -6.19 16.66 -28.05
CA ARG A 58 -5.99 18.10 -27.89
C ARG A 58 -4.51 18.48 -28.02
N SER A 59 -3.62 17.70 -27.43
CA SER A 59 -2.17 17.95 -27.42
C SER A 59 -1.39 16.65 -27.19
N PHE A 60 -0.11 16.58 -27.56
CA PHE A 60 0.75 15.44 -27.21
C PHE A 60 2.25 15.77 -27.20
N ASN A 61 3.02 15.11 -26.34
CA ASN A 61 4.48 15.21 -26.31
C ASN A 61 5.12 14.45 -27.49
N PRO A 62 6.22 14.95 -28.08
CA PRO A 62 6.97 14.21 -29.10
C PRO A 62 7.45 12.85 -28.58
N GLY A 63 7.08 11.76 -29.26
CA GLY A 63 7.43 10.40 -28.87
C GLY A 63 6.46 9.72 -27.89
N GLU A 64 5.43 10.44 -27.43
CA GLU A 64 4.34 9.94 -26.57
C GLU A 64 3.00 10.23 -27.28
N GLY A 65 2.94 9.87 -28.56
CA GLY A 65 1.88 10.24 -29.47
C GLY A 65 0.58 9.46 -29.25
N PRO A 66 -0.53 9.94 -29.82
CA PRO A 66 -1.85 9.34 -29.64
C PRO A 66 -2.01 7.96 -30.30
N GLU A 67 -1.09 7.56 -31.18
CA GLU A 67 -1.02 6.22 -31.77
C GLU A 67 -0.84 5.11 -30.72
N HIS A 68 -0.23 5.42 -29.58
CA HIS A 68 -0.06 4.47 -28.49
C HIS A 68 -1.39 4.07 -27.83
N LEU A 69 -2.44 4.89 -27.97
CA LEU A 69 -3.73 4.58 -27.38
C LEU A 69 -4.49 3.47 -28.11
N ILE A 70 -4.01 3.04 -29.28
CA ILE A 70 -4.72 2.13 -30.17
C ILE A 70 -3.79 1.12 -30.84
N ASP A 71 -2.60 0.92 -30.29
CA ASP A 71 -1.63 -0.02 -30.85
C ASP A 71 -1.87 -1.47 -30.38
N GLY A 72 -2.75 -1.63 -29.40
CA GLY A 72 -3.13 -2.90 -28.80
C GLY A 72 -2.08 -3.42 -27.80
N LYS A 73 -1.24 -2.54 -27.24
CA LYS A 73 -0.29 -2.87 -26.18
C LYS A 73 -0.76 -2.26 -24.86
N SER A 74 -1.61 -3.00 -24.15
CA SER A 74 -2.27 -2.53 -22.93
C SER A 74 -1.46 -2.71 -21.63
N VAL A 75 -1.24 -3.95 -21.18
CA VAL A 75 -0.56 -4.24 -19.89
C VAL A 75 0.94 -4.55 -20.12
N GLY A 76 1.82 -3.93 -19.33
CA GLY A 76 3.29 -4.17 -19.36
C GLY A 76 4.04 -3.38 -20.46
N SER A 77 3.34 -2.60 -21.27
CA SER A 77 3.94 -1.78 -22.33
C SER A 77 4.51 -0.46 -21.79
N ASN A 78 5.80 -0.19 -22.03
CA ASN A 78 6.39 1.11 -21.69
C ASN A 78 5.98 2.25 -22.67
N SER A 79 5.16 1.95 -23.68
CA SER A 79 4.61 2.95 -24.61
C SER A 79 3.29 3.49 -24.08
N PHE A 80 3.15 4.81 -24.02
CA PHE A 80 1.94 5.49 -23.57
C PHE A 80 1.77 6.82 -24.31
N TYR A 81 0.54 7.33 -24.30
CA TYR A 81 0.24 8.70 -24.72
C TYR A 81 0.39 9.65 -23.54
N SER A 82 0.90 10.85 -23.81
CA SER A 82 0.87 11.99 -22.88
C SER A 82 0.48 13.26 -23.60
N SER A 83 -0.37 14.06 -22.97
CA SER A 83 -0.60 15.46 -23.38
C SER A 83 0.67 16.32 -23.25
N LEU A 84 0.66 17.51 -23.86
CA LEU A 84 1.85 18.40 -23.90
C LEU A 84 2.23 18.95 -22.53
N ASN A 85 3.44 18.64 -22.08
CA ASN A 85 4.00 19.19 -20.83
C ASN A 85 4.61 20.61 -21.00
N THR A 86 4.68 21.14 -22.22
CA THR A 86 5.19 22.50 -22.48
C THR A 86 4.09 23.47 -22.90
N SER A 87 2.83 23.09 -22.71
CA SER A 87 1.68 23.93 -23.02
C SER A 87 1.64 25.16 -22.09
N PRO A 88 1.09 26.31 -22.50
CA PRO A 88 0.87 27.46 -21.61
C PRO A 88 0.03 27.15 -20.35
N VAL A 89 -0.62 25.98 -20.33
CA VAL A 89 -1.42 25.47 -19.21
C VAL A 89 -0.75 24.33 -18.44
N SER A 90 0.50 23.97 -18.75
CA SER A 90 1.23 22.85 -18.09
C SER A 90 1.28 22.96 -16.56
N ASP A 91 1.37 24.20 -16.04
CA ASP A 91 1.41 24.47 -14.59
C ASP A 91 0.02 24.62 -13.93
N ASN A 92 -1.10 24.41 -14.65
CA ASN A 92 -2.47 24.56 -14.12
C ASN A 92 -3.42 23.46 -14.60
N ASP A 93 -4.44 23.16 -13.81
CA ASP A 93 -5.55 22.29 -14.25
C ASP A 93 -6.24 22.85 -15.50
N HIS A 94 -6.54 21.98 -16.45
CA HIS A 94 -7.17 22.32 -17.72
C HIS A 94 -7.82 21.08 -18.33
N VAL A 95 -8.74 21.31 -19.26
CA VAL A 95 -9.40 20.21 -19.99
C VAL A 95 -8.40 19.51 -20.91
N GLU A 96 -8.39 18.19 -20.93
CA GLU A 96 -7.73 17.39 -21.97
C GLU A 96 -8.75 16.42 -22.57
N TRP A 97 -8.55 16.00 -23.82
CA TRP A 97 -9.47 15.04 -24.44
C TRP A 97 -8.79 14.19 -25.50
N VAL A 98 -9.31 12.98 -25.63
CA VAL A 98 -8.94 11.98 -26.63
C VAL A 98 -10.20 11.56 -27.36
N VAL A 99 -10.18 11.63 -28.69
CA VAL A 99 -11.20 11.07 -29.59
C VAL A 99 -10.60 9.91 -30.35
N VAL A 100 -11.19 8.72 -30.21
CA VAL A 100 -10.82 7.54 -31.00
C VAL A 100 -11.92 7.29 -32.03
N LYS A 101 -11.54 7.28 -33.31
CA LYS A 101 -12.37 6.76 -34.39
C LYS A 101 -12.16 5.26 -34.49
N LEU A 102 -13.25 4.51 -34.37
CA LEU A 102 -13.24 3.06 -34.41
C LEU A 102 -12.99 2.56 -35.84
N SER A 103 -12.46 1.34 -35.95
CA SER A 103 -12.18 0.66 -37.23
C SER A 103 -13.45 0.45 -38.08
N LYS A 104 -14.61 0.33 -37.42
CA LYS A 104 -15.93 0.29 -38.04
C LYS A 104 -17.01 0.87 -37.13
N VAL A 105 -18.11 1.30 -37.73
CA VAL A 105 -19.32 1.69 -37.00
C VAL A 105 -20.09 0.43 -36.65
N GLN A 106 -20.25 0.14 -35.36
CA GLN A 106 -21.03 -1.01 -34.88
C GLN A 106 -21.54 -0.80 -33.46
N LYS A 107 -22.29 -1.75 -32.90
CA LYS A 107 -22.60 -1.71 -31.46
C LYS A 107 -21.35 -1.92 -30.63
N ILE A 108 -21.26 -1.21 -29.50
CA ILE A 108 -20.24 -1.37 -28.46
C ILE A 108 -20.93 -1.29 -27.09
N ASN A 109 -20.31 -1.89 -26.08
CA ASN A 109 -20.80 -1.87 -24.70
C ASN A 109 -19.68 -1.84 -23.65
N GLU A 110 -18.42 -1.79 -24.09
CA GLU A 110 -17.28 -1.74 -23.20
C GLU A 110 -16.19 -0.83 -23.74
N ILE A 111 -15.64 -0.02 -22.83
CA ILE A 111 -14.47 0.80 -23.09
C ILE A 111 -13.50 0.59 -21.93
N ASP A 112 -12.33 0.03 -22.23
CA ASP A 112 -11.23 -0.15 -21.29
C ASP A 112 -10.26 1.02 -21.44
N ILE A 113 -9.97 1.69 -20.32
CA ILE A 113 -9.08 2.85 -20.29
C ILE A 113 -7.87 2.46 -19.44
N PHE A 114 -6.73 2.21 -20.08
CA PHE A 114 -5.55 1.72 -19.38
C PHE A 114 -4.73 2.87 -18.81
N PRO A 115 -4.49 2.89 -17.49
CA PRO A 115 -3.52 3.80 -16.89
C PRO A 115 -2.11 3.51 -17.42
N VAL A 116 -1.22 4.51 -17.35
CA VAL A 116 0.21 4.28 -17.64
C VAL A 116 0.75 3.20 -16.69
N PRO A 117 1.50 2.18 -17.16
CA PRO A 117 2.00 1.10 -16.33
C PRO A 117 3.26 1.50 -15.53
N ASN A 118 3.28 2.69 -14.96
CA ASN A 118 4.28 3.10 -13.98
C ASN A 118 3.71 2.95 -12.55
N GLU A 119 4.58 2.88 -11.55
CA GLU A 119 4.23 2.50 -10.17
C GLU A 119 3.17 3.39 -9.48
N ILE A 120 2.87 4.57 -10.03
CA ILE A 120 1.91 5.53 -9.48
C ILE A 120 0.79 5.91 -10.44
N HIS A 121 0.71 5.29 -11.63
CA HIS A 121 -0.33 5.51 -12.63
C HIS A 121 -0.62 7.01 -12.91
N GLU A 122 0.43 7.82 -12.91
CA GLU A 122 0.34 9.28 -12.94
C GLU A 122 -0.23 9.79 -14.28
N GLY A 123 -1.08 10.82 -14.21
CA GLY A 123 -1.73 11.41 -15.39
C GLY A 123 -3.08 10.80 -15.75
N PHE A 124 -3.58 9.83 -14.97
CA PHE A 124 -4.98 9.42 -15.06
C PHE A 124 -5.90 10.56 -14.57
N PRO A 125 -6.99 10.90 -15.28
CA PRO A 125 -7.81 12.07 -14.99
C PRO A 125 -8.60 11.93 -13.68
N LEU A 126 -8.89 13.06 -13.03
CA LEU A 126 -9.64 13.13 -11.76
C LEU A 126 -11.15 13.15 -12.00
N ASP A 127 -11.59 14.06 -12.89
CA ASP A 127 -12.98 14.17 -13.33
C ASP A 127 -13.00 13.97 -14.85
N PHE A 128 -13.79 13.03 -15.34
CA PHE A 128 -13.87 12.78 -16.79
C PHE A 128 -15.20 12.15 -17.21
N LYS A 129 -15.50 12.29 -18.50
CA LYS A 129 -16.66 11.70 -19.14
C LYS A 129 -16.24 10.77 -20.26
N ILE A 130 -17.02 9.72 -20.46
CA ILE A 130 -16.95 8.88 -21.64
C ILE A 130 -18.16 9.16 -22.50
N GLN A 131 -17.89 9.52 -23.75
CA GLN A 131 -18.90 9.93 -24.71
C GLN A 131 -18.76 9.11 -25.98
N ILE A 132 -19.88 8.85 -26.64
CA ILE A 132 -19.92 8.09 -27.89
C ILE A 132 -20.59 8.91 -28.99
N SER A 133 -20.24 8.61 -30.24
CA SER A 133 -20.82 9.23 -31.42
C SER A 133 -20.82 8.26 -32.61
N GLU A 134 -21.86 8.28 -33.45
CA GLU A 134 -21.85 7.56 -34.73
C GLU A 134 -21.07 8.34 -35.80
N ASN A 135 -21.12 9.68 -35.78
CA ASN A 135 -20.64 10.56 -36.85
C ASN A 135 -19.44 11.44 -36.46
N GLY A 136 -19.08 11.50 -35.17
CA GLY A 136 -17.99 12.31 -34.64
C GLY A 136 -18.36 13.77 -34.32
N SER A 137 -19.60 14.21 -34.60
CA SER A 137 -20.09 15.57 -34.35
C SER A 137 -21.13 15.64 -33.23
N GLU A 138 -21.97 14.62 -33.08
CA GLU A 138 -23.01 14.55 -32.06
C GLU A 138 -22.61 13.56 -30.97
N TRP A 139 -22.54 14.01 -29.72
CA TRP A 139 -21.96 13.24 -28.63
C TRP A 139 -23.00 12.94 -27.54
N THR A 140 -23.02 11.68 -27.09
CA THR A 140 -23.85 11.23 -25.96
C THR A 140 -22.96 10.78 -24.81
N ASP A 141 -23.20 11.30 -23.61
CA ASP A 141 -22.52 10.84 -22.38
C ASP A 141 -23.02 9.44 -22.01
N VAL A 142 -22.12 8.46 -21.94
CA VAL A 142 -22.42 7.10 -21.42
C VAL A 142 -21.91 6.89 -20.00
N ALA A 143 -20.93 7.69 -19.57
CA ALA A 143 -20.47 7.72 -18.19
C ALA A 143 -19.95 9.12 -17.81
N SER A 144 -20.13 9.46 -16.52
CA SER A 144 -19.58 10.67 -15.91
C SER A 144 -18.97 10.29 -14.57
N ILE A 145 -17.65 10.40 -14.46
CA ILE A 145 -16.86 10.02 -13.29
C ILE A 145 -16.33 11.29 -12.64
N LYS A 146 -16.45 11.38 -11.31
CA LYS A 146 -16.01 12.52 -10.49
C LYS A 146 -15.16 12.04 -9.33
N ASP A 147 -14.16 12.84 -8.97
CA ASP A 147 -13.23 12.58 -7.87
C ASP A 147 -12.65 11.15 -7.92
N HIS A 148 -12.31 10.67 -9.13
CA HIS A 148 -11.77 9.33 -9.33
C HIS A 148 -10.49 9.16 -8.49
N ALA A 149 -10.41 8.08 -7.74
CA ALA A 149 -9.19 7.76 -6.99
C ALA A 149 -8.06 7.45 -7.96
N LEU A 150 -6.82 7.80 -7.63
CA LEU A 150 -5.69 7.40 -8.48
C LEU A 150 -5.71 5.86 -8.64
N PRO A 151 -5.61 5.32 -9.87
CA PRO A 151 -5.56 3.88 -10.07
C PRO A 151 -4.44 3.26 -9.23
N THR A 152 -4.69 2.07 -8.70
CA THR A 152 -3.74 1.34 -7.85
C THR A 152 -3.02 0.21 -8.60
N SER A 153 -3.35 0.01 -9.87
CA SER A 153 -2.70 -0.95 -10.76
C SER A 153 -2.79 -0.48 -12.21
N ALA A 154 -2.01 -1.10 -13.11
CA ALA A 154 -2.06 -0.87 -14.55
C ALA A 154 -3.26 -1.55 -15.24
N SER A 155 -4.17 -2.16 -14.47
CA SER A 155 -5.40 -2.73 -15.01
C SER A 155 -6.33 -1.63 -15.51
N PRO A 156 -7.17 -1.90 -16.52
CA PRO A 156 -8.01 -0.87 -17.10
C PRO A 156 -9.10 -0.41 -16.14
N GLU A 157 -9.43 0.87 -16.22
CA GLU A 157 -10.69 1.40 -15.72
C GLU A 157 -11.76 1.13 -16.79
N THR A 158 -12.56 0.07 -16.57
CA THR A 158 -13.56 -0.40 -17.53
C THR A 158 -14.89 0.32 -17.35
N VAL A 159 -15.40 0.89 -18.44
CA VAL A 159 -16.75 1.47 -18.52
C VAL A 159 -17.67 0.54 -19.31
N ILE A 160 -18.69 0.02 -18.63
CA ILE A 160 -19.70 -0.90 -19.17
C ILE A 160 -21.05 -0.19 -19.27
N PHE A 161 -21.76 -0.38 -20.38
CA PHE A 161 -23.07 0.20 -20.65
C PHE A 161 -23.90 -0.71 -21.56
N GLU A 162 -25.19 -0.44 -21.75
CA GLU A 162 -26.02 -1.20 -22.70
C GLU A 162 -25.45 -1.08 -24.14
N PRO A 163 -25.58 -2.10 -25.01
CA PRO A 163 -25.06 -2.02 -26.38
C PRO A 163 -25.61 -0.84 -27.18
N ILE A 164 -24.75 0.11 -27.54
CA ILE A 164 -25.09 1.29 -28.34
C ILE A 164 -24.22 1.34 -29.59
N LYS A 165 -24.82 1.72 -30.72
CA LYS A 165 -24.10 1.91 -31.99
C LYS A 165 -23.16 3.13 -31.91
N ALA A 166 -21.88 2.95 -32.24
CA ALA A 166 -20.88 4.00 -32.23
C ALA A 166 -19.87 3.82 -33.37
N GLY A 167 -19.35 4.94 -33.88
CA GLY A 167 -18.18 5.03 -34.76
C GLY A 167 -17.00 5.75 -34.11
N TYR A 168 -17.25 6.44 -33.00
CA TYR A 168 -16.29 7.23 -32.25
C TYR A 168 -16.57 7.14 -30.76
N ILE A 169 -15.50 7.22 -29.97
CA ILE A 169 -15.56 7.44 -28.53
C ILE A 169 -14.71 8.66 -28.18
N ARG A 170 -15.07 9.36 -27.11
CA ARG A 170 -14.31 10.47 -26.55
C ARG A 170 -14.18 10.32 -25.05
N LEU A 171 -12.93 10.31 -24.58
CA LEU A 171 -12.61 10.59 -23.20
C LEU A 171 -12.42 12.09 -23.06
N TYR A 172 -13.26 12.72 -22.25
CA TYR A 172 -13.23 14.15 -21.99
C TYR A 172 -12.84 14.39 -20.52
N ALA A 173 -11.56 14.68 -20.28
CA ALA A 173 -11.03 14.94 -18.95
C ALA A 173 -11.34 16.40 -18.57
N GLU A 174 -12.27 16.56 -17.63
CA GLU A 174 -12.71 17.86 -17.13
C GLU A 174 -11.73 18.43 -16.10
N LYS A 175 -11.08 17.56 -15.31
CA LYS A 175 -10.01 17.92 -14.38
C LYS A 175 -8.89 16.90 -14.40
N LEU A 176 -7.66 17.40 -14.38
CA LEU A 176 -6.44 16.62 -14.31
C LEU A 176 -5.87 16.59 -12.88
N ARG A 177 -5.15 15.51 -12.58
CA ARG A 177 -4.39 15.40 -11.34
C ARG A 177 -3.03 16.09 -11.51
N PRO A 178 -2.55 16.87 -10.53
CA PRO A 178 -1.18 17.35 -10.56
C PRO A 178 -0.22 16.18 -10.40
N ILE A 179 0.80 16.17 -11.24
CA ILE A 179 1.92 15.22 -11.21
C ILE A 179 3.14 15.97 -10.69
N ASN A 180 3.83 15.40 -9.69
CA ASN A 180 4.98 16.02 -9.07
C ASN A 180 6.02 14.99 -8.67
N ASN A 181 7.15 14.95 -9.37
CA ASN A 181 8.21 13.99 -9.11
C ASN A 181 9.58 14.52 -9.57
N THR A 182 10.60 13.67 -9.47
CA THR A 182 11.99 13.99 -9.85
C THR A 182 12.13 14.49 -11.29
N TRP A 183 11.40 13.92 -12.25
CA TRP A 183 11.54 14.28 -13.67
C TRP A 183 10.86 15.61 -14.01
N THR A 184 9.83 16.02 -13.26
CA THR A 184 9.23 17.36 -13.39
C THR A 184 10.07 18.44 -12.71
N GLY A 185 11.20 18.08 -12.10
CA GLY A 185 11.91 18.96 -11.16
C GLY A 185 11.02 19.34 -9.97
N TYR A 186 10.05 18.46 -9.65
CA TYR A 186 9.04 18.63 -8.64
C TYR A 186 8.18 19.90 -8.78
N LYS A 187 7.92 20.29 -10.03
CA LYS A 187 6.85 21.23 -10.36
C LYS A 187 5.58 20.46 -10.64
N ASP A 188 4.45 21.04 -10.26
CA ASP A 188 3.15 20.48 -10.62
C ASP A 188 2.96 20.62 -12.12
N VAL A 189 2.74 19.48 -12.77
CA VAL A 189 2.36 19.41 -14.17
C VAL A 189 1.03 18.69 -14.29
N TYR A 190 0.16 19.18 -15.16
CA TYR A 190 -1.17 18.61 -15.37
C TYR A 190 -1.21 17.94 -16.74
N LEU A 191 -1.16 16.61 -16.75
CA LEU A 191 -1.10 15.81 -17.97
C LEU A 191 -2.21 14.78 -17.99
N LEU A 192 -2.77 14.53 -19.17
CA LEU A 192 -3.54 13.33 -19.45
C LEU A 192 -2.59 12.29 -20.01
N ARG A 193 -2.41 11.18 -19.29
CA ARG A 193 -1.56 10.07 -19.71
C ARG A 193 -2.29 8.76 -19.60
N LEU A 194 -2.25 7.96 -20.66
CA LEU A 194 -2.95 6.70 -20.78
C LEU A 194 -2.08 5.74 -21.61
N ALA A 195 -2.08 4.46 -21.25
CA ALA A 195 -1.33 3.45 -21.99
C ALA A 195 -2.04 3.05 -23.28
N GLU A 196 -3.33 2.73 -23.17
CA GLU A 196 -4.16 2.20 -24.26
C GLU A 196 -5.63 2.57 -23.99
N VAL A 197 -6.44 2.66 -25.04
CA VAL A 197 -7.90 2.67 -24.97
C VAL A 197 -8.42 1.56 -25.87
N GLU A 198 -9.11 0.59 -25.28
CA GLU A 198 -9.70 -0.52 -26.03
C GLU A 198 -11.22 -0.40 -26.01
N VAL A 199 -11.86 -0.77 -27.12
CA VAL A 199 -13.30 -0.62 -27.30
C VAL A 199 -13.88 -1.89 -27.87
N TYR A 200 -14.89 -2.44 -27.20
CA TYR A 200 -15.42 -3.74 -27.51
C TYR A 200 -16.95 -3.76 -27.59
N LEU A 201 -17.44 -4.74 -28.35
CA LEU A 201 -18.70 -5.39 -28.06
C LEU A 201 -18.39 -6.72 -27.36
N LYS A 202 -18.91 -6.91 -26.16
CA LYS A 202 -18.68 -8.07 -25.30
C LYS A 202 -20.01 -8.71 -24.95
N SER A 203 -20.07 -10.03 -24.99
CA SER A 203 -21.25 -10.74 -24.46
C SER A 203 -21.18 -10.81 -22.94
N SER A 204 -22.33 -10.90 -22.28
CA SER A 204 -22.42 -11.22 -20.87
C SER A 204 -21.71 -12.55 -20.56
N GLN A 205 -20.88 -12.56 -19.53
CA GLN A 205 -20.06 -13.72 -19.17
C GLN A 205 -20.03 -13.94 -17.65
N LEU A 206 -20.02 -15.21 -17.25
CA LEU A 206 -19.57 -15.66 -15.94
C LEU A 206 -18.06 -15.88 -16.02
N LYS A 207 -17.27 -15.03 -15.37
CA LYS A 207 -15.80 -15.06 -15.46
C LYS A 207 -15.18 -16.05 -14.49
N SER A 208 -15.54 -15.97 -13.21
CA SER A 208 -14.95 -16.83 -12.19
C SER A 208 -15.86 -17.04 -10.99
N VAL A 209 -15.60 -18.14 -10.29
CA VAL A 209 -16.25 -18.50 -9.02
C VAL A 209 -15.15 -18.87 -8.05
N MET A 210 -14.98 -18.04 -7.03
CA MET A 210 -14.00 -18.21 -5.97
C MET A 210 -14.67 -18.62 -4.67
N LEU A 211 -14.01 -19.53 -3.97
CA LEU A 211 -14.49 -20.09 -2.71
C LEU A 211 -13.80 -19.39 -1.54
N GLY A 212 -14.55 -19.09 -0.49
CA GLY A 212 -14.06 -18.53 0.77
C GLY A 212 -13.29 -19.54 1.64
N SER A 213 -13.34 -20.82 1.29
CA SER A 213 -12.47 -21.88 1.79
C SER A 213 -12.55 -23.05 0.80
N ASN A 214 -11.54 -23.91 0.78
CA ASN A 214 -11.55 -25.13 -0.05
C ASN A 214 -11.84 -26.38 0.78
N PHE A 215 -12.32 -26.21 2.02
CA PHE A 215 -12.28 -27.24 3.04
C PHE A 215 -13.46 -27.16 4.01
N GLY A 216 -14.01 -28.33 4.36
CA GLY A 216 -15.01 -28.51 5.41
C GLY A 216 -14.90 -29.86 6.11
N ILE A 217 -15.64 -30.02 7.21
CA ILE A 217 -15.57 -31.21 8.07
C ILE A 217 -16.91 -31.94 8.12
N VAL A 218 -16.88 -33.27 8.03
CA VAL A 218 -18.05 -34.14 8.21
C VAL A 218 -18.71 -33.90 9.56
N GLY A 219 -20.04 -33.82 9.59
CA GLY A 219 -20.80 -33.62 10.83
C GLY A 219 -20.78 -32.18 11.37
N VAL A 220 -20.14 -31.24 10.66
CA VAL A 220 -20.09 -29.82 11.02
C VAL A 220 -20.90 -29.03 10.01
N GLU A 221 -21.72 -28.08 10.48
CA GLU A 221 -22.33 -27.09 9.60
C GLU A 221 -21.27 -26.08 9.18
N ASN A 222 -21.09 -25.89 7.86
CA ASN A 222 -20.09 -24.98 7.32
C ASN A 222 -20.77 -23.84 6.57
N GLN A 223 -20.23 -22.63 6.65
CA GLN A 223 -20.65 -21.51 5.81
C GLN A 223 -19.59 -21.29 4.73
N LEU A 224 -19.93 -21.61 3.49
CA LEU A 224 -19.03 -21.42 2.35
C LEU A 224 -19.37 -20.10 1.66
N SER A 225 -18.53 -19.09 1.83
CA SER A 225 -18.61 -17.87 1.02
C SER A 225 -18.25 -18.17 -0.43
N VAL A 226 -19.00 -17.61 -1.36
CA VAL A 226 -18.79 -17.75 -2.80
C VAL A 226 -18.79 -16.36 -3.43
N GLU A 227 -17.66 -15.98 -4.01
CA GLU A 227 -17.52 -14.78 -4.84
C GLU A 227 -17.67 -15.17 -6.30
N VAL A 228 -18.66 -14.58 -6.97
CA VAL A 228 -18.93 -14.73 -8.39
C VAL A 228 -18.52 -13.45 -9.09
N ASN A 229 -17.60 -13.54 -10.04
CA ASN A 229 -17.26 -12.43 -10.92
C ASN A 229 -17.89 -12.67 -12.28
N THR A 230 -18.58 -11.65 -12.76
CA THR A 230 -19.16 -11.61 -14.10
C THR A 230 -18.48 -10.52 -14.90
N HIS A 231 -18.94 -10.38 -16.13
CA HIS A 231 -18.54 -9.32 -17.04
C HIS A 231 -19.72 -9.04 -17.95
N GLN A 232 -19.99 -7.77 -18.24
CA GLN A 232 -21.16 -7.36 -19.03
C GLN A 232 -22.48 -7.91 -18.49
N VAL A 233 -22.62 -8.01 -17.17
CA VAL A 233 -23.89 -8.35 -16.52
C VAL A 233 -24.36 -7.16 -15.71
N ILE A 234 -25.54 -6.67 -16.03
CA ILE A 234 -26.16 -5.53 -15.36
C ILE A 234 -26.53 -5.85 -13.92
N ASP A 235 -26.57 -4.82 -13.10
CA ASP A 235 -26.96 -4.93 -11.70
C ASP A 235 -28.40 -5.46 -11.57
N GLY A 236 -28.63 -6.30 -10.54
CA GLY A 236 -29.94 -6.88 -10.25
C GLY A 236 -30.24 -8.20 -10.95
N VAL A 237 -29.37 -8.70 -11.84
CA VAL A 237 -29.49 -10.07 -12.37
C VAL A 237 -29.33 -11.09 -11.24
N SER A 238 -30.23 -12.07 -11.22
CA SER A 238 -30.25 -13.15 -10.23
C SER A 238 -29.23 -14.24 -10.56
N VAL A 239 -28.44 -14.64 -9.57
CA VAL A 239 -27.40 -15.66 -9.64
C VAL A 239 -27.80 -16.81 -8.73
N ASN A 240 -27.90 -18.02 -9.29
CA ASN A 240 -28.07 -19.23 -8.52
C ASN A 240 -26.72 -19.92 -8.29
N VAL A 241 -26.46 -20.28 -7.04
CA VAL A 241 -25.22 -20.95 -6.62
C VAL A 241 -25.62 -22.28 -5.98
N GLU A 242 -25.10 -23.40 -6.47
CA GLU A 242 -25.44 -24.76 -6.02
C GLU A 242 -24.17 -25.55 -5.68
N LEU A 243 -24.14 -26.20 -4.51
CA LEU A 243 -23.10 -27.20 -4.23
C LEU A 243 -23.44 -28.51 -4.95
N ILE A 244 -22.50 -29.00 -5.75
CA ILE A 244 -22.60 -30.25 -6.50
C ILE A 244 -21.42 -31.17 -6.16
N LYS A 245 -21.52 -32.46 -6.45
CA LYS A 245 -20.36 -33.36 -6.38
C LYS A 245 -19.34 -33.01 -7.46
N SER A 246 -18.09 -33.35 -7.23
CA SER A 246 -17.01 -33.10 -8.19
C SER A 246 -17.20 -33.78 -9.55
N ASP A 247 -17.99 -34.86 -9.61
CA ASP A 247 -18.40 -35.57 -10.83
C ASP A 247 -19.49 -34.84 -11.65
N GLY A 248 -19.99 -33.69 -11.17
CA GLY A 248 -21.01 -32.90 -11.83
C GLY A 248 -22.44 -33.13 -11.34
N THR A 249 -22.67 -34.12 -10.47
CA THR A 249 -24.03 -34.48 -10.04
C THR A 249 -24.57 -33.58 -8.92
N SER A 250 -25.84 -33.18 -9.04
CA SER A 250 -26.55 -32.45 -7.99
C SER A 250 -26.74 -33.29 -6.73
N LEU A 251 -26.77 -32.61 -5.58
CA LEU A 251 -27.05 -33.22 -4.29
C LEU A 251 -28.57 -33.31 -4.05
N GLU A 252 -28.99 -34.33 -3.30
CA GLU A 252 -30.38 -34.50 -2.88
C GLU A 252 -30.47 -34.57 -1.34
N PRO A 253 -31.15 -33.62 -0.67
CA PRO A 253 -31.75 -32.41 -1.24
C PRO A 253 -30.69 -31.38 -1.62
N LYS A 254 -30.98 -30.57 -2.65
CA LYS A 254 -30.09 -29.52 -3.15
C LYS A 254 -29.67 -28.55 -2.06
N ILE A 255 -28.41 -28.11 -2.14
CA ILE A 255 -27.86 -27.04 -1.30
C ILE A 255 -27.54 -25.90 -2.24
N SER A 256 -28.37 -24.86 -2.21
CA SER A 256 -28.21 -23.71 -3.09
C SER A 256 -28.57 -22.41 -2.38
N SER A 257 -28.06 -21.32 -2.94
CA SER A 257 -28.37 -19.96 -2.54
C SER A 257 -28.57 -19.11 -3.80
N THR A 258 -29.28 -18.00 -3.65
CA THR A 258 -29.48 -17.03 -4.72
C THR A 258 -29.03 -15.66 -4.26
N SER A 259 -28.34 -14.94 -5.13
CA SER A 259 -27.88 -13.57 -4.88
C SER A 259 -28.06 -12.71 -6.13
N LEU A 260 -27.80 -11.41 -6.01
CA LEU A 260 -27.89 -10.47 -7.14
C LEU A 260 -26.50 -9.99 -7.56
N ILE A 261 -26.35 -9.69 -8.84
CA ILE A 261 -25.17 -9.00 -9.37
C ILE A 261 -25.21 -7.53 -8.95
N LYS A 262 -24.05 -7.02 -8.52
CA LYS A 262 -23.76 -5.61 -8.31
C LYS A 262 -22.33 -5.32 -8.76
N ASN A 263 -22.14 -4.36 -9.65
CA ASN A 263 -20.85 -4.00 -10.25
C ASN A 263 -20.10 -5.23 -10.79
N ASN A 264 -20.79 -6.08 -11.56
CA ASN A 264 -20.25 -7.34 -12.10
C ASN A 264 -19.73 -8.34 -11.05
N LYS A 265 -20.15 -8.21 -9.79
CA LYS A 265 -19.81 -9.15 -8.72
C LYS A 265 -21.06 -9.61 -8.00
N SER A 266 -21.05 -10.83 -7.49
CA SER A 266 -22.02 -11.29 -6.50
C SER A 266 -21.30 -12.05 -5.41
N ASN A 267 -21.57 -11.71 -4.16
CA ASN A 267 -21.11 -12.47 -3.00
C ASN A 267 -22.30 -13.15 -2.36
N THR A 268 -22.19 -14.44 -2.10
CA THR A 268 -23.21 -15.21 -1.39
C THR A 268 -22.59 -16.17 -0.40
N ILE A 269 -23.40 -16.71 0.50
CA ILE A 269 -23.02 -17.75 1.44
C ILE A 269 -23.88 -18.97 1.16
N LEU A 270 -23.23 -20.12 0.96
CA LEU A 270 -23.85 -21.44 0.98
C LEU A 270 -23.78 -22.00 2.41
N THR A 271 -24.93 -22.18 3.06
CA THR A 271 -25.00 -22.91 4.33
C THR A 271 -24.97 -24.41 4.05
N LEU A 272 -23.82 -25.02 4.35
CA LEU A 272 -23.56 -26.44 4.13
C LEU A 272 -23.94 -27.23 5.37
N PRO A 273 -24.93 -28.12 5.29
CA PRO A 273 -25.44 -28.85 6.44
C PRO A 273 -24.47 -29.94 6.90
N ALA A 274 -24.48 -30.25 8.19
CA ALA A 274 -23.66 -31.30 8.82
C ALA A 274 -23.85 -32.71 8.23
N ARG A 275 -24.90 -32.95 7.43
CA ARG A 275 -25.21 -34.23 6.78
C ARG A 275 -24.30 -34.57 5.58
N LEU A 276 -23.40 -33.67 5.17
CA LEU A 276 -22.52 -33.93 4.05
C LEU A 276 -21.46 -34.98 4.41
N ASN A 277 -21.24 -35.90 3.49
CA ASN A 277 -20.24 -36.96 3.64
C ASN A 277 -18.87 -36.48 3.18
N ALA A 278 -17.82 -37.18 3.60
CA ALA A 278 -16.49 -36.95 3.07
C ALA A 278 -16.47 -37.14 1.54
N GLY A 279 -15.80 -36.23 0.84
CA GLY A 279 -15.73 -36.24 -0.61
C GLY A 279 -15.36 -34.89 -1.20
N ASP A 280 -15.20 -34.89 -2.51
CA ASP A 280 -14.86 -33.71 -3.29
C ASP A 280 -16.13 -33.11 -3.91
N TYR A 281 -16.31 -31.81 -3.73
CA TYR A 281 -17.45 -31.05 -4.21
C TYR A 281 -16.99 -29.87 -5.08
N LYS A 282 -17.91 -29.32 -5.86
CA LYS A 282 -17.73 -28.06 -6.60
C LYS A 282 -18.93 -27.17 -6.40
N VAL A 283 -18.76 -25.88 -6.65
CA VAL A 283 -19.86 -24.93 -6.69
C VAL A 283 -20.22 -24.66 -8.14
N LYS A 284 -21.47 -24.96 -8.52
CA LYS A 284 -22.05 -24.58 -9.80
C LYS A 284 -22.73 -23.24 -9.65
N VAL A 285 -22.43 -22.31 -10.55
CA VAL A 285 -23.09 -21.01 -10.63
C VAL A 285 -23.84 -20.94 -11.95
N ALA A 286 -25.09 -20.48 -11.91
CA ALA A 286 -25.92 -20.30 -13.08
C ALA A 286 -26.72 -19.00 -12.99
N MET A 287 -26.95 -18.35 -14.13
CA MET A 287 -27.78 -17.15 -14.24
C MET A 287 -28.43 -17.07 -15.62
N HIS A 288 -29.51 -16.30 -15.70
CA HIS A 288 -30.19 -15.97 -16.96
C HIS A 288 -29.97 -14.49 -17.24
N VAL A 289 -29.39 -14.17 -18.40
CA VAL A 289 -29.08 -12.79 -18.82
C VAL A 289 -29.66 -12.56 -20.21
N ALA A 290 -30.60 -11.62 -20.32
CA ALA A 290 -31.40 -11.44 -21.54
C ALA A 290 -32.01 -12.78 -22.00
N ASP A 291 -31.66 -13.28 -23.18
CA ASP A 291 -32.14 -14.56 -23.73
C ASP A 291 -31.13 -15.72 -23.58
N ASN A 292 -30.07 -15.54 -22.78
CA ASN A 292 -28.98 -16.52 -22.64
C ASN A 292 -28.87 -17.09 -21.21
N ASP A 293 -28.74 -18.41 -21.11
CA ASP A 293 -28.37 -19.09 -19.87
C ASP A 293 -26.86 -19.24 -19.76
N LEU A 294 -26.27 -18.71 -18.70
CA LEU A 294 -24.85 -18.83 -18.40
C LEU A 294 -24.65 -19.78 -17.21
N SER A 295 -23.64 -20.64 -17.27
CA SER A 295 -23.21 -21.42 -16.11
C SER A 295 -21.71 -21.69 -16.10
N ILE A 296 -21.13 -21.75 -14.91
CA ILE A 296 -19.71 -22.09 -14.69
C ILE A 296 -19.57 -22.90 -13.39
N LEU A 297 -18.48 -23.67 -13.26
CA LEU A 297 -18.10 -24.32 -12.02
C LEU A 297 -16.96 -23.57 -11.34
N SER A 298 -16.87 -23.68 -10.01
CA SER A 298 -15.68 -23.26 -9.27
C SER A 298 -14.42 -23.94 -9.81
N GLY A 299 -13.34 -23.17 -9.92
CA GLY A 299 -12.02 -23.68 -10.30
C GLY A 299 -11.47 -24.64 -9.25
N SER A 300 -11.68 -24.30 -7.98
CA SER A 300 -11.26 -25.09 -6.82
C SER A 300 -12.27 -26.17 -6.45
N ILE A 301 -11.76 -27.29 -5.92
CA ILE A 301 -12.53 -28.31 -5.22
C ILE A 301 -12.81 -27.82 -3.80
N TYR A 302 -14.04 -28.00 -3.35
CA TYR A 302 -14.39 -27.93 -1.94
C TYR A 302 -14.35 -29.33 -1.35
N LYS A 303 -13.32 -29.63 -0.54
CA LYS A 303 -13.11 -30.96 0.03
C LYS A 303 -13.75 -31.05 1.42
N ILE A 304 -14.67 -31.99 1.59
CA ILE A 304 -15.18 -32.35 2.91
C ILE A 304 -14.40 -33.56 3.39
N THR A 305 -13.82 -33.47 4.59
CA THR A 305 -13.02 -34.55 5.17
C THR A 305 -13.56 -35.01 6.52
N ASP A 306 -13.22 -36.24 6.88
CA ASP A 306 -13.52 -36.78 8.20
C ASP A 306 -12.74 -36.06 9.28
N LYS A 307 -13.35 -35.95 10.46
CA LYS A 307 -12.67 -35.43 11.65
C LYS A 307 -11.68 -36.47 12.19
N GLY A 308 -10.45 -36.03 12.42
CA GLY A 308 -9.40 -36.75 13.11
C GLY A 308 -9.54 -36.76 14.63
N SER A 309 -8.96 -37.78 15.24
CA SER A 309 -8.74 -37.88 16.69
C SER A 309 -7.49 -38.70 17.02
N ARG A 310 -6.65 -38.93 16.00
CA ARG A 310 -5.48 -39.79 16.08
C ARG A 310 -4.34 -38.98 16.70
N THR A 311 -3.54 -39.63 17.53
CA THR A 311 -2.29 -39.07 18.05
C THR A 311 -1.16 -39.93 17.55
N PHE A 312 -0.29 -39.34 16.73
CA PHE A 312 0.91 -39.94 16.20
C PHE A 312 2.12 -39.54 17.05
N TYR A 313 2.92 -40.51 17.46
CA TYR A 313 4.13 -40.32 18.27
C TYR A 313 5.37 -40.57 17.42
N VAL A 314 6.32 -39.66 17.47
CA VAL A 314 7.59 -39.73 16.72
C VAL A 314 8.76 -39.63 17.69
N SER A 315 9.69 -40.58 17.60
CA SER A 315 10.89 -40.63 18.44
C SER A 315 12.09 -41.15 17.64
N SER A 316 13.13 -40.34 17.48
CA SER A 316 14.38 -40.79 16.84
C SER A 316 15.15 -41.80 17.69
N SER A 317 14.95 -41.80 19.02
CA SER A 317 15.68 -42.68 19.94
C SER A 317 15.00 -44.03 20.19
N MET A 318 13.67 -44.10 20.08
CA MET A 318 12.89 -45.32 20.39
C MET A 318 12.00 -45.80 19.24
N GLY A 319 11.80 -44.98 18.21
CA GLY A 319 10.84 -45.25 17.15
C GLY A 319 11.34 -46.25 16.10
N ASN A 320 10.40 -46.73 15.29
CA ASN A 320 10.65 -47.54 14.11
C ASN A 320 9.64 -47.14 13.01
N ASP A 321 10.10 -46.88 11.78
CA ASP A 321 9.22 -46.43 10.69
C ASP A 321 8.26 -47.51 10.18
N ALA A 322 8.43 -48.77 10.60
CA ALA A 322 7.45 -49.83 10.41
C ALA A 322 6.27 -49.77 11.40
N ASN A 323 6.37 -48.95 12.45
CA ASN A 323 5.29 -48.79 13.43
C ASN A 323 4.15 -47.92 12.88
N ASP A 324 2.96 -48.09 13.47
CA ASP A 324 1.78 -47.28 13.14
C ASP A 324 1.84 -45.84 13.70
N GLY A 325 2.70 -45.58 14.68
CA GLY A 325 2.81 -44.30 15.35
C GLY A 325 1.72 -44.03 16.38
N LEU A 326 0.77 -44.94 16.63
CA LEU A 326 -0.46 -44.62 17.38
C LEU A 326 -0.31 -44.76 18.92
N SER A 327 0.88 -45.12 19.40
CA SER A 327 1.24 -45.13 20.81
C SER A 327 2.70 -44.77 21.03
N GLU A 328 3.08 -44.33 22.24
CA GLU A 328 4.48 -44.02 22.55
C GLU A 328 5.42 -45.23 22.33
N ASN A 329 4.95 -46.44 22.65
CA ASN A 329 5.69 -47.70 22.49
C ASN A 329 5.80 -48.15 21.02
N THR A 330 4.92 -47.65 20.15
CA THR A 330 4.91 -47.92 18.71
C THR A 330 5.13 -46.62 17.94
N SER A 331 6.04 -45.78 18.40
CA SER A 331 6.35 -44.50 17.76
C SER A 331 7.08 -44.68 16.41
N ILE A 332 6.87 -43.75 15.49
CA ILE A 332 7.59 -43.61 14.22
C ILE A 332 9.00 -43.07 14.50
N CYS A 333 10.01 -43.42 13.70
CA CYS A 333 11.39 -43.00 13.93
C CYS A 333 11.70 -41.65 13.27
N THR A 334 11.40 -41.51 11.98
CA THR A 334 11.89 -40.40 11.15
C THR A 334 10.83 -39.35 10.84
N LEU A 335 11.27 -38.10 10.64
CA LEU A 335 10.40 -37.02 10.17
C LEU A 335 9.97 -37.22 8.72
N SER A 336 10.77 -37.94 7.92
CA SER A 336 10.38 -38.33 6.55
C SER A 336 9.12 -39.18 6.58
N ARG A 337 9.07 -40.22 7.42
CA ARG A 337 7.90 -41.08 7.55
C ARG A 337 6.71 -40.32 8.14
N ALA A 338 6.94 -39.44 9.13
CA ALA A 338 5.90 -38.59 9.68
C ALA A 338 5.28 -37.63 8.63
N SER A 339 6.09 -37.13 7.69
CA SER A 339 5.66 -36.23 6.60
C SER A 339 4.80 -36.92 5.53
N GLU A 340 4.71 -38.25 5.53
CA GLU A 340 3.85 -39.02 4.62
C GLU A 340 2.43 -39.22 5.19
N ILE A 341 2.18 -38.84 6.44
CA ILE A 341 0.88 -38.99 7.08
C ILE A 341 -0.03 -37.84 6.61
N ASN A 342 -1.13 -38.19 5.95
CA ASN A 342 -2.22 -37.24 5.73
C ASN A 342 -3.01 -37.05 7.04
N LEU A 343 -2.70 -35.96 7.74
CA LEU A 343 -3.34 -35.56 8.98
C LEU A 343 -4.75 -35.02 8.68
N LEU A 344 -5.69 -35.39 9.54
CA LEU A 344 -7.08 -34.93 9.50
C LEU A 344 -7.31 -33.84 10.57
N PRO A 345 -8.34 -32.99 10.44
CA PRO A 345 -8.70 -32.01 11.46
C PRO A 345 -8.80 -32.61 12.86
N GLY A 346 -8.05 -32.08 13.82
CA GLY A 346 -8.01 -32.59 15.19
C GLY A 346 -7.02 -33.71 15.46
N ASP A 347 -6.29 -34.20 14.44
CA ASP A 347 -5.16 -35.10 14.67
C ASP A 347 -3.99 -34.38 15.33
N LYS A 348 -3.14 -35.17 15.99
CA LYS A 348 -1.92 -34.70 16.66
C LYS A 348 -0.70 -35.47 16.16
N LEU A 349 0.41 -34.77 15.96
CA LEU A 349 1.74 -35.31 15.68
C LEU A 349 2.70 -34.83 16.78
N LEU A 350 3.12 -35.74 17.66
CA LEU A 350 3.88 -35.43 18.87
C LEU A 350 5.31 -35.97 18.75
N LEU A 351 6.29 -35.08 18.92
CA LEU A 351 7.71 -35.40 18.89
C LEU A 351 8.23 -35.62 20.33
N LYS A 352 9.00 -36.67 20.56
CA LYS A 352 9.50 -37.00 21.91
C LYS A 352 10.47 -35.93 22.42
N LYS A 353 10.27 -35.45 23.65
CA LYS A 353 11.24 -34.59 24.34
C LYS A 353 12.59 -35.30 24.54
N GLY A 354 13.67 -34.53 24.39
CA GLY A 354 15.06 -35.01 24.43
C GLY A 354 15.56 -35.68 23.16
N ASP A 355 14.70 -35.92 22.16
CA ASP A 355 15.13 -36.46 20.87
C ASP A 355 15.63 -35.37 19.93
N VAL A 356 16.61 -35.74 19.10
CA VAL A 356 17.20 -34.89 18.05
C VAL A 356 17.02 -35.57 16.70
N TRP A 357 16.59 -34.82 15.69
CA TRP A 357 16.49 -35.26 14.30
C TRP A 357 17.51 -34.52 13.44
N GLU A 358 18.73 -35.09 13.36
CA GLU A 358 19.81 -34.53 12.55
C GLU A 358 19.60 -34.79 11.06
N GLY A 359 19.76 -33.74 10.24
CA GLY A 359 19.69 -33.84 8.78
C GLY A 359 18.29 -34.12 8.23
N GLN A 360 17.24 -33.89 9.01
CA GLN A 360 15.84 -34.16 8.63
C GLN A 360 14.99 -32.89 8.74
N LYS A 361 13.90 -32.86 7.98
CA LYS A 361 12.87 -31.81 8.00
C LYS A 361 11.48 -32.43 8.18
N LEU A 362 10.52 -31.63 8.63
CA LEU A 362 9.11 -32.02 8.70
C LEU A 362 8.29 -31.23 7.67
N VAL A 363 7.51 -31.95 6.86
CA VAL A 363 6.58 -31.37 5.88
C VAL A 363 5.20 -31.98 6.16
N PRO A 364 4.44 -31.44 7.13
CA PRO A 364 3.15 -32.00 7.48
C PRO A 364 2.16 -31.84 6.32
N GLN A 365 1.26 -32.81 6.18
CA GLN A 365 0.22 -32.81 5.15
C GLN A 365 -1.16 -32.82 5.79
N GLY A 366 -2.07 -32.02 5.26
CA GLY A 366 -3.45 -31.95 5.73
C GLY A 366 -3.91 -30.53 5.96
N ASN A 367 -5.19 -30.39 6.30
CA ASN A 367 -5.80 -29.12 6.66
C ASN A 367 -6.59 -29.34 7.95
N GLY A 368 -6.40 -28.45 8.92
CA GLY A 368 -7.27 -28.30 10.08
C GLY A 368 -8.19 -27.10 9.93
N THR A 369 -8.91 -26.79 11.00
CA THR A 369 -9.66 -25.53 11.16
C THR A 369 -9.35 -24.91 12.52
N PRO A 370 -9.72 -23.65 12.81
CA PRO A 370 -9.61 -23.10 14.15
C PRO A 370 -10.26 -23.98 15.24
N GLU A 371 -11.38 -24.63 14.94
CA GLU A 371 -12.12 -25.47 15.88
C GLU A 371 -11.50 -26.86 16.05
N PHE A 372 -10.85 -27.37 15.00
CA PHE A 372 -10.22 -28.70 14.96
C PHE A 372 -8.85 -28.60 14.29
N PRO A 373 -7.86 -27.95 14.95
CA PRO A 373 -6.56 -27.77 14.34
C PRO A 373 -5.79 -29.09 14.27
N ILE A 374 -4.87 -29.18 13.32
CA ILE A 374 -3.79 -30.17 13.35
C ILE A 374 -2.75 -29.68 14.36
N VAL A 375 -2.46 -30.50 15.38
CA VAL A 375 -1.51 -30.12 16.43
C VAL A 375 -0.17 -30.81 16.19
N ILE A 376 0.89 -30.03 16.06
CA ILE A 376 2.28 -30.50 16.04
C ILE A 376 2.94 -30.01 17.33
N SER A 377 3.29 -30.93 18.22
CA SER A 377 3.83 -30.58 19.53
C SER A 377 4.79 -31.64 20.05
N SER A 378 5.03 -31.67 21.35
CA SER A 378 5.92 -32.61 22.00
C SER A 378 5.18 -33.57 22.96
N TYR A 379 5.86 -34.65 23.36
CA TYR A 379 5.41 -35.52 24.45
C TYR A 379 6.59 -35.99 25.32
N GLY A 380 6.28 -36.53 26.50
CA GLY A 380 7.29 -36.99 27.46
C GLY A 380 7.92 -35.86 28.27
N SER A 381 9.17 -36.04 28.69
CA SER A 381 9.91 -35.13 29.59
C SER A 381 11.32 -34.88 29.08
N GLY A 382 11.90 -33.74 29.44
CA GLY A 382 13.25 -33.33 29.03
C GLY A 382 13.23 -32.05 28.21
N ASP A 383 14.30 -31.83 27.44
CA ASP A 383 14.42 -30.69 26.53
C ASP A 383 13.43 -30.80 25.37
N LYS A 384 13.18 -29.68 24.67
CA LYS A 384 12.30 -29.68 23.50
C LYS A 384 12.83 -30.66 22.44
N PRO A 385 11.95 -31.34 21.68
CA PRO A 385 12.38 -32.07 20.49
C PRO A 385 13.13 -31.12 19.55
N HIS A 386 14.33 -31.52 19.14
CA HIS A 386 15.22 -30.68 18.34
C HIS A 386 15.26 -31.14 16.89
N ILE A 387 14.69 -30.34 16.00
CA ILE A 387 14.81 -30.54 14.54
C ILE A 387 16.06 -29.80 14.09
N LYS A 388 17.06 -30.55 13.63
CA LYS A 388 18.39 -30.02 13.31
C LYS A 388 18.83 -30.42 11.90
N PRO A 389 18.31 -29.77 10.84
CA PRO A 389 18.58 -30.19 9.47
C PRO A 389 20.04 -30.02 9.03
N ASN A 390 20.90 -29.34 9.81
CA ASN A 390 22.34 -29.17 9.55
C ASN A 390 22.61 -28.57 8.16
N TYR A 391 21.76 -27.66 7.70
CA TYR A 391 21.78 -27.03 6.37
C TYR A 391 21.78 -28.01 5.17
N ARG A 392 21.47 -29.29 5.39
CA ARG A 392 21.23 -30.27 4.32
C ARG A 392 19.86 -30.09 3.69
N GLU A 393 18.93 -29.58 4.49
CA GLU A 393 17.61 -29.13 4.07
C GLU A 393 17.49 -27.63 4.33
N TYR A 394 16.59 -26.98 3.61
CA TYR A 394 16.34 -25.54 3.77
C TYR A 394 15.32 -25.21 4.85
N TYR A 395 14.58 -26.19 5.35
CA TYR A 395 13.44 -25.97 6.26
C TYR A 395 13.49 -26.90 7.46
N GLY A 396 13.14 -26.39 8.64
CA GLY A 396 12.82 -27.20 9.81
C GLY A 396 11.42 -27.79 9.67
N ILE A 397 10.42 -26.91 9.62
CA ILE A 397 9.02 -27.23 9.34
C ILE A 397 8.54 -26.40 8.15
N ARG A 398 7.93 -27.03 7.15
CA ARG A 398 7.36 -26.35 5.98
C ARG A 398 5.91 -26.74 5.73
N ILE A 399 5.02 -25.76 5.75
CA ILE A 399 3.59 -25.87 5.43
C ILE A 399 3.33 -25.15 4.11
N VAL A 400 2.61 -25.79 3.19
CA VAL A 400 2.30 -25.21 1.88
C VAL A 400 0.81 -25.33 1.60
N ASN A 401 0.19 -24.24 1.19
CA ASN A 401 -1.19 -24.20 0.70
C ASN A 401 -2.17 -24.85 1.68
N SER A 402 -2.00 -24.60 2.98
CA SER A 402 -2.68 -25.35 4.03
C SER A 402 -3.04 -24.50 5.25
N SER A 403 -4.12 -24.88 5.93
CA SER A 403 -4.71 -24.12 7.04
C SER A 403 -4.84 -24.92 8.33
N GLY A 404 -5.10 -24.22 9.45
CA GLY A 404 -5.54 -24.81 10.71
C GLY A 404 -4.49 -25.60 11.45
N TYR A 405 -3.32 -25.01 11.68
CA TYR A 405 -2.21 -25.64 12.40
C TYR A 405 -1.94 -24.98 13.75
N GLU A 406 -1.65 -25.80 14.76
CA GLU A 406 -1.02 -25.39 16.01
C GLU A 406 0.34 -26.08 16.15
N ILE A 407 1.42 -25.31 16.11
CA ILE A 407 2.80 -25.79 16.27
C ILE A 407 3.32 -25.28 17.61
N SER A 408 3.83 -26.17 18.45
CA SER A 408 4.32 -25.75 19.77
C SER A 408 5.43 -26.61 20.37
N ASP A 409 6.20 -26.00 21.28
CA ASP A 409 7.17 -26.72 22.12
C ASP A 409 8.27 -27.47 21.33
N ILE A 410 8.74 -26.87 20.23
CA ILE A 410 9.79 -27.42 19.35
C ILE A 410 11.01 -26.51 19.35
N GLU A 411 12.19 -27.11 19.28
CA GLU A 411 13.46 -26.43 19.00
C GLU A 411 13.88 -26.69 17.55
N ILE A 412 14.30 -25.65 16.84
CA ILE A 412 14.81 -25.76 15.47
C ILE A 412 16.11 -24.97 15.37
N SER A 413 17.15 -25.60 14.83
CA SER A 413 18.41 -24.92 14.53
C SER A 413 19.12 -25.45 13.30
N ASP A 414 20.17 -24.73 12.90
CA ASP A 414 21.06 -25.10 11.81
C ASP A 414 20.31 -25.31 10.47
N VAL A 415 19.47 -24.36 10.11
CA VAL A 415 18.62 -24.41 8.90
C VAL A 415 18.29 -23.02 8.36
N ILE A 416 18.05 -22.85 7.06
CA ILE A 416 17.74 -21.51 6.52
C ILE A 416 16.38 -20.98 7.00
N GLY A 417 15.31 -21.78 6.92
CA GLY A 417 13.99 -21.44 7.42
C GLY A 417 13.58 -22.32 8.59
N GLY A 418 13.28 -21.74 9.74
CA GLY A 418 12.82 -22.48 10.91
C GLY A 418 11.42 -23.07 10.69
N ILE A 419 10.40 -22.22 10.80
CA ILE A 419 9.00 -22.57 10.47
C ILE A 419 8.54 -21.69 9.31
N VAL A 420 8.21 -22.32 8.19
CA VAL A 420 7.82 -21.62 6.95
C VAL A 420 6.41 -22.04 6.55
N VAL A 421 5.53 -21.05 6.36
CA VAL A 421 4.19 -21.22 5.78
C VAL A 421 4.16 -20.47 4.45
N TRP A 422 3.73 -21.18 3.41
CA TRP A 422 3.71 -20.67 2.04
C TRP A 422 2.33 -20.86 1.40
N GLU A 423 1.67 -19.75 1.03
CA GLU A 423 0.38 -19.74 0.34
C GLU A 423 0.52 -19.22 -1.09
N GLU A 424 0.41 -20.11 -2.08
CA GLU A 424 0.60 -19.77 -3.50
C GLU A 424 -0.69 -19.91 -4.26
N ASN A 425 -1.31 -18.77 -4.58
CA ASN A 425 -2.59 -18.70 -5.28
C ASN A 425 -3.70 -19.50 -4.60
N THR A 426 -3.57 -19.66 -3.29
CA THR A 426 -4.57 -20.23 -2.38
C THR A 426 -5.06 -19.13 -1.47
N TYR A 427 -6.38 -19.03 -1.37
CA TYR A 427 -7.03 -17.87 -0.78
C TYR A 427 -7.86 -18.27 0.43
N ASN A 428 -7.98 -17.33 1.36
CA ASN A 428 -8.81 -17.42 2.55
C ASN A 428 -8.46 -18.60 3.46
N GLN A 429 -7.19 -19.03 3.47
CA GLN A 429 -6.72 -19.92 4.52
C GLN A 429 -6.83 -19.23 5.87
N LYS A 430 -6.96 -20.02 6.93
CA LYS A 430 -7.10 -19.50 8.28
C LYS A 430 -6.29 -20.29 9.29
N TYR A 431 -5.91 -19.60 10.35
CA TYR A 431 -5.45 -20.19 11.60
C TYR A 431 -4.12 -20.92 11.50
N ILE A 432 -3.07 -20.15 11.75
CA ILE A 432 -1.74 -20.68 12.04
C ILE A 432 -1.35 -20.16 13.41
N LYS A 433 -1.12 -21.07 14.36
CA LYS A 433 -0.61 -20.75 15.68
C LYS A 433 0.75 -21.39 15.90
N ILE A 434 1.76 -20.59 16.21
CA ILE A 434 3.12 -21.03 16.56
C ILE A 434 3.39 -20.56 17.98
N SER A 435 3.70 -21.46 18.90
CA SER A 435 3.87 -21.07 20.30
C SER A 435 4.97 -21.82 21.05
N ASN A 436 5.66 -21.13 21.98
CA ASN A 436 6.66 -21.76 22.84
C ASN A 436 7.74 -22.52 22.03
N CYS A 437 8.16 -21.97 20.89
CA CYS A 437 9.24 -22.53 20.07
C CYS A 437 10.56 -21.80 20.34
N PHE A 438 11.68 -22.53 20.20
CA PHE A 438 13.02 -21.94 20.21
C PHE A 438 13.66 -22.12 18.84
N LEU A 439 13.92 -21.02 18.16
CA LEU A 439 14.37 -20.98 16.77
C LEU A 439 15.71 -20.27 16.73
N HIS A 440 16.80 -20.97 16.46
CA HIS A 440 18.12 -20.33 16.51
C HIS A 440 19.11 -20.84 15.47
N ASP A 441 20.14 -20.03 15.20
CA ASP A 441 21.22 -20.41 14.28
C ASP A 441 20.71 -20.72 12.86
N MET A 442 19.78 -19.90 12.35
CA MET A 442 19.24 -20.10 11.01
C MET A 442 20.25 -19.74 9.92
N THR A 443 21.09 -18.76 10.22
CA THR A 443 22.22 -18.35 9.39
C THR A 443 23.43 -18.09 10.27
N ASP A 444 24.58 -17.94 9.60
CA ASP A 444 25.76 -17.31 10.17
C ASP A 444 26.09 -16.05 9.35
N GLN A 445 27.15 -15.32 9.74
CA GLN A 445 27.56 -14.07 9.07
C GLN A 445 27.82 -14.23 7.56
N GLY A 446 28.14 -15.44 7.08
CA GLY A 446 28.56 -15.70 5.71
C GLY A 446 27.58 -16.49 4.85
N ARG A 447 26.54 -17.11 5.45
CA ARG A 447 25.60 -17.96 4.72
C ARG A 447 24.57 -17.10 3.98
N SER A 448 24.46 -17.34 2.68
CA SER A 448 23.40 -16.78 1.82
C SER A 448 22.29 -17.80 1.61
N VAL A 449 21.07 -17.32 1.41
CA VAL A 449 19.96 -18.16 0.94
C VAL A 449 20.24 -18.61 -0.50
N PRO A 450 20.03 -19.90 -0.84
CA PRO A 450 20.15 -20.38 -2.21
C PRO A 450 19.24 -19.62 -3.17
N SER A 451 19.68 -19.45 -4.42
CA SER A 451 18.84 -18.88 -5.46
C SER A 451 17.64 -19.79 -5.80
N ASN A 452 16.50 -19.19 -6.16
CA ASN A 452 15.26 -19.86 -6.60
C ASN A 452 14.43 -20.59 -5.52
N ILE A 453 14.48 -20.14 -4.26
CA ILE A 453 13.54 -20.60 -3.23
C ILE A 453 12.33 -19.64 -3.17
N PRO A 454 11.09 -20.11 -3.39
CA PRO A 454 9.93 -19.21 -3.55
C PRO A 454 9.48 -18.55 -2.25
N ASP A 455 9.77 -19.16 -1.10
CA ASP A 455 9.18 -18.85 0.21
C ASP A 455 10.18 -18.27 1.22
N LEU A 456 11.47 -18.14 0.90
CA LEU A 456 12.49 -17.56 1.78
C LEU A 456 13.33 -16.50 1.07
N LEU A 457 13.44 -15.32 1.67
CA LEU A 457 14.37 -14.26 1.23
C LEU A 457 15.69 -14.29 2.01
N TYR A 458 15.62 -14.70 3.27
CA TYR A 458 16.70 -14.64 4.23
C TYR A 458 16.69 -15.88 5.14
N GLY A 459 17.72 -16.02 5.99
CA GLY A 459 17.66 -16.93 7.12
C GLY A 459 16.62 -16.51 8.13
N MET A 460 15.50 -17.22 8.24
CA MET A 460 14.33 -16.78 9.00
C MET A 460 14.01 -17.75 10.13
N GLY A 461 13.70 -17.20 11.31
CA GLY A 461 13.09 -17.98 12.38
C GLY A 461 11.69 -18.45 11.95
N ILE A 462 10.81 -17.49 11.69
CA ILE A 462 9.44 -17.74 11.20
C ILE A 462 9.21 -16.92 9.94
N SER A 463 8.72 -17.56 8.87
CA SER A 463 8.24 -16.87 7.66
C SER A 463 6.82 -17.32 7.33
N ILE A 464 5.91 -16.35 7.26
CA ILE A 464 4.55 -16.52 6.75
C ILE A 464 4.47 -15.73 5.45
N ALA A 465 4.52 -16.43 4.32
CA ALA A 465 4.61 -15.77 3.03
C ALA A 465 3.65 -16.38 2.02
N GLY A 466 3.43 -15.66 0.91
CA GLY A 466 2.60 -16.16 -0.16
C GLY A 466 2.54 -15.24 -1.37
N SER A 467 1.84 -15.68 -2.42
CA SER A 467 1.58 -14.90 -3.62
C SER A 467 0.15 -14.94 -4.11
N ASP A 468 -0.20 -13.86 -4.80
CA ASP A 468 -1.49 -13.65 -5.41
C ASP A 468 -1.32 -13.21 -6.87
N ASN A 469 -1.59 -14.11 -7.82
CA ASN A 469 -1.53 -13.79 -9.24
C ASN A 469 -2.69 -12.91 -9.73
N TYR A 470 -3.80 -12.82 -9.00
CA TYR A 470 -4.98 -12.05 -9.40
C TYR A 470 -5.00 -10.65 -8.80
N GLY A 471 -4.31 -10.47 -7.69
CA GLY A 471 -4.20 -9.24 -6.95
C GLY A 471 -5.41 -8.94 -6.07
N GLY A 472 -5.16 -8.25 -4.96
CA GLY A 472 -6.20 -7.82 -4.02
C GLY A 472 -6.86 -8.94 -3.21
N LYS A 473 -6.34 -10.17 -3.21
CA LYS A 473 -6.91 -11.30 -2.47
C LYS A 473 -6.23 -11.53 -1.12
N THR A 474 -7.01 -12.09 -0.18
CA THR A 474 -6.50 -12.56 1.12
C THR A 474 -6.02 -13.99 0.99
N LEU A 475 -4.75 -14.22 1.34
CA LEU A 475 -4.10 -15.53 1.33
C LEU A 475 -4.36 -16.27 2.63
N LEU A 476 -4.03 -15.62 3.76
CA LEU A 476 -4.10 -16.21 5.09
C LEU A 476 -4.57 -15.21 6.15
N SER A 477 -5.52 -15.63 6.97
CA SER A 477 -6.00 -14.88 8.13
C SER A 477 -5.72 -15.61 9.44
N ASP A 478 -5.76 -14.87 10.55
CA ASP A 478 -5.72 -15.41 11.91
C ASP A 478 -4.39 -16.13 12.23
N VAL A 479 -3.31 -15.34 12.21
CA VAL A 479 -1.96 -15.83 12.52
C VAL A 479 -1.61 -15.46 13.96
N TYR A 480 -1.08 -16.40 14.73
CA TYR A 480 -0.68 -16.22 16.13
C TYR A 480 0.74 -16.74 16.35
N ILE A 481 1.65 -15.87 16.79
CA ILE A 481 3.03 -16.23 17.14
C ILE A 481 3.26 -15.81 18.60
N GLU A 482 3.34 -16.77 19.50
CA GLU A 482 3.26 -16.52 20.94
C GLU A 482 4.43 -17.15 21.71
N ASN A 483 5.01 -16.45 22.68
CA ASN A 483 6.00 -17.01 23.61
C ASN A 483 7.20 -17.69 22.91
N CYS A 484 7.61 -17.19 21.74
CA CYS A 484 8.71 -17.78 20.97
C CYS A 484 10.02 -17.04 21.25
N LYS A 485 11.12 -17.80 21.31
CA LYS A 485 12.47 -17.26 21.35
C LYS A 485 13.17 -17.46 20.02
N ILE A 486 13.71 -16.39 19.47
CA ILE A 486 14.37 -16.40 18.16
C ILE A 486 15.75 -15.73 18.30
N ASP A 487 16.79 -16.38 17.79
CA ASP A 487 18.16 -15.99 18.10
C ASP A 487 19.13 -16.31 16.96
N ARG A 488 19.99 -15.38 16.56
CA ARG A 488 20.97 -15.59 15.46
C ARG A 488 20.31 -16.06 14.16
N CYS A 489 19.37 -15.26 13.67
CA CYS A 489 18.76 -15.37 12.34
C CYS A 489 19.17 -14.17 11.49
N ASP A 490 18.87 -14.14 10.20
CA ASP A 490 18.96 -12.87 9.46
C ASP A 490 17.76 -11.98 9.81
N VAL A 491 16.57 -12.57 9.80
CA VAL A 491 15.27 -11.98 10.13
C VAL A 491 14.61 -12.87 11.19
N GLY A 492 14.03 -12.28 12.23
CA GLY A 492 13.39 -13.08 13.29
C GLY A 492 12.04 -13.63 12.85
N ILE A 493 11.09 -12.73 12.61
CA ILE A 493 9.73 -13.02 12.12
C ILE A 493 9.47 -12.21 10.86
N GLU A 494 9.04 -12.89 9.79
CA GLU A 494 8.55 -12.27 8.56
C GLU A 494 7.09 -12.64 8.32
N VAL A 495 6.29 -11.65 7.92
CA VAL A 495 5.05 -11.86 7.19
C VAL A 495 5.08 -11.01 5.92
N ILE A 496 4.96 -11.62 4.74
CA ILE A 496 5.12 -10.90 3.47
C ILE A 496 4.33 -11.50 2.31
N GLY A 497 3.71 -10.63 1.51
CA GLY A 497 3.13 -10.99 0.22
C GLY A 497 4.10 -10.73 -0.95
N ARG A 498 4.12 -11.62 -1.94
CA ARG A 498 5.01 -11.56 -3.12
C ARG A 498 4.23 -11.62 -4.43
N ASP A 499 4.77 -11.00 -5.47
CA ASP A 499 4.24 -11.02 -6.83
C ASP A 499 5.03 -12.02 -7.72
N HIS A 500 4.41 -12.47 -8.81
CA HIS A 500 5.10 -13.18 -9.89
C HIS A 500 5.41 -12.20 -11.04
N ASP A 501 6.60 -12.34 -11.64
CA ASP A 501 6.94 -11.68 -12.90
C ASP A 501 6.09 -12.21 -14.06
N GLU A 502 6.16 -11.55 -15.22
CA GLU A 502 5.37 -11.90 -16.43
C GLU A 502 5.59 -13.33 -16.95
N ILE A 503 6.66 -14.01 -16.54
CA ILE A 503 6.97 -15.40 -16.92
C ILE A 503 6.70 -16.40 -15.77
N GLY A 504 5.98 -15.97 -14.73
CA GLY A 504 5.56 -16.78 -13.59
C GLY A 504 6.67 -17.09 -12.59
N ARG A 505 7.82 -16.40 -12.68
CA ARG A 505 8.95 -16.57 -11.76
C ARG A 505 8.99 -15.47 -10.69
N TRP A 506 9.72 -15.76 -9.63
CA TRP A 506 9.93 -14.91 -8.46
C TRP A 506 11.01 -13.85 -8.65
N ASN A 507 11.15 -13.27 -9.86
CA ASN A 507 12.23 -12.31 -10.11
C ASN A 507 11.77 -10.86 -9.98
N GLU A 508 10.47 -10.61 -10.01
CA GLU A 508 9.90 -9.30 -9.74
C GLU A 508 9.24 -9.30 -8.38
N HIS A 509 9.72 -8.43 -7.51
CA HIS A 509 8.86 -7.80 -6.50
C HIS A 509 7.95 -6.79 -7.22
N GLY A 510 7.20 -7.22 -8.24
CA GLY A 510 6.45 -6.34 -9.11
C GLY A 510 5.20 -5.89 -8.40
N HIS A 511 5.34 -4.95 -7.46
CA HIS A 511 4.46 -4.54 -6.35
C HIS A 511 3.02 -4.07 -6.69
N HIS A 512 2.46 -4.47 -7.85
CA HIS A 512 1.19 -4.01 -8.41
C HIS A 512 0.02 -5.00 -8.22
N LYS A 513 0.24 -6.26 -7.83
CA LYS A 513 -0.84 -7.26 -7.66
C LYS A 513 -1.14 -7.50 -6.17
N ILE A 514 -0.13 -7.80 -5.35
CA ILE A 514 -0.34 -8.07 -3.92
C ILE A 514 -0.83 -6.82 -3.18
N SER A 515 -1.83 -6.95 -2.31
CA SER A 515 -2.41 -5.82 -1.56
C SER A 515 -2.17 -5.93 -0.04
N ARG A 516 -2.48 -4.85 0.70
CA ARG A 516 -2.50 -4.83 2.17
C ARG A 516 -3.42 -5.87 2.82
N PHE A 517 -4.28 -6.52 2.04
CA PHE A 517 -5.24 -7.53 2.52
C PHE A 517 -4.74 -8.96 2.34
N ALA A 518 -3.50 -9.16 1.88
CA ALA A 518 -2.92 -10.48 1.68
C ALA A 518 -2.90 -11.30 2.98
N PHE A 519 -2.55 -10.65 4.09
CA PHE A 519 -2.59 -11.25 5.42
C PHE A 519 -3.50 -10.46 6.34
N MET A 520 -4.35 -11.16 7.09
CA MET A 520 -5.32 -10.52 7.99
C MET A 520 -5.13 -10.99 9.43
N ASN A 521 -5.27 -10.09 10.40
CA ASN A 521 -5.28 -10.44 11.82
C ASN A 521 -4.01 -11.21 12.26
N VAL A 522 -2.85 -10.57 12.11
CA VAL A 522 -1.54 -11.14 12.49
C VAL A 522 -1.20 -10.73 13.91
N ASN A 523 -1.06 -11.70 14.82
CA ASN A 523 -0.86 -11.47 16.25
C ASN A 523 0.50 -12.03 16.69
N ILE A 524 1.38 -11.17 17.23
CA ILE A 524 2.70 -11.55 17.75
C ILE A 524 2.77 -11.15 19.22
N LYS A 525 2.96 -12.10 20.14
CA LYS A 525 2.89 -11.85 21.59
C LYS A 525 4.01 -12.52 22.36
N ASP A 526 4.56 -11.80 23.33
CA ASP A 526 5.49 -12.36 24.32
C ASP A 526 6.74 -13.02 23.69
N CYS A 527 7.20 -12.50 22.55
CA CYS A 527 8.34 -13.05 21.80
C CYS A 527 9.64 -12.30 22.11
N GLU A 528 10.75 -13.04 22.15
CA GLU A 528 12.11 -12.52 22.29
C GLU A 528 12.89 -12.80 21.01
N ILE A 529 13.25 -11.75 20.25
CA ILE A 529 14.08 -11.83 19.05
C ILE A 529 15.42 -11.16 19.37
N THR A 530 16.50 -11.91 19.25
CA THR A 530 17.85 -11.45 19.62
C THR A 530 18.86 -11.72 18.51
N ARG A 531 19.80 -10.81 18.34
CA ARG A 531 21.00 -11.01 17.51
C ARG A 531 20.69 -11.36 16.05
N SER A 532 19.69 -10.70 15.46
CA SER A 532 19.46 -10.81 14.03
C SER A 532 20.64 -10.21 13.26
N TYR A 533 21.25 -10.94 12.33
CA TYR A 533 22.43 -10.46 11.59
C TYR A 533 22.08 -9.35 10.60
N ARG A 534 20.92 -9.41 9.95
CA ARG A 534 20.50 -8.47 8.90
C ARG A 534 19.33 -7.60 9.37
N SER A 535 18.43 -7.17 8.49
CA SER A 535 17.27 -6.33 8.87
C SER A 535 16.14 -7.13 9.53
N GLY A 536 15.19 -6.43 10.13
CA GLY A 536 13.90 -6.97 10.53
C GLY A 536 14.01 -8.04 11.62
N GLY A 537 14.27 -7.64 12.86
CA GLY A 537 13.90 -8.51 13.98
C GLY A 537 12.46 -8.99 13.81
N VAL A 538 11.58 -8.06 13.45
CA VAL A 538 10.25 -8.33 12.90
C VAL A 538 10.02 -7.51 11.62
N MET A 539 9.56 -8.15 10.55
CA MET A 539 9.21 -7.53 9.27
C MET A 539 7.77 -7.89 8.85
N LEU A 540 6.89 -6.89 8.76
CA LEU A 540 5.45 -7.09 8.56
C LEU A 540 4.94 -6.34 7.34
N TYR A 541 4.73 -7.05 6.23
CA TYR A 541 4.36 -6.47 4.95
C TYR A 541 3.01 -7.02 4.45
N CYS A 542 2.18 -6.16 3.85
CA CYS A 542 0.89 -6.53 3.24
C CYS A 542 -0.14 -7.08 4.24
N ILE A 543 -0.28 -6.41 5.39
CA ILE A 543 -1.12 -6.87 6.52
C ILE A 543 -2.26 -5.89 6.80
N THR A 544 -3.44 -6.39 7.13
CA THR A 544 -4.50 -5.59 7.75
C THR A 544 -4.99 -6.23 9.05
N GLY A 545 -4.97 -5.46 10.13
CA GLY A 545 -5.44 -5.90 11.45
C GLY A 545 -4.47 -6.81 12.20
N GLY A 546 -4.60 -6.83 13.52
CA GLY A 546 -3.79 -7.62 14.44
C GLY A 546 -2.97 -6.76 15.38
N GLU A 547 -2.06 -7.39 16.12
CA GLU A 547 -1.19 -6.70 17.06
C GLU A 547 0.17 -7.36 17.28
N ALA A 548 1.18 -6.57 17.58
CA ALA A 548 2.42 -7.02 18.22
C ALA A 548 2.43 -6.50 19.67
N ARG A 549 2.48 -7.40 20.66
CA ARG A 549 2.41 -7.03 22.09
C ARG A 549 3.52 -7.68 22.91
N ASN A 550 4.17 -6.90 23.77
CA ASN A 550 5.23 -7.40 24.65
C ASN A 550 6.33 -8.17 23.90
N VAL A 551 6.72 -7.65 22.72
CA VAL A 551 7.79 -8.21 21.90
C VAL A 551 9.09 -7.47 22.18
N THR A 552 10.17 -8.20 22.46
CA THR A 552 11.52 -7.63 22.58
C THR A 552 12.32 -7.95 21.32
N VAL A 553 12.88 -6.93 20.70
CA VAL A 553 13.88 -7.04 19.63
C VAL A 553 15.18 -6.40 20.11
N ASP A 554 16.25 -7.20 20.14
CA ASP A 554 17.57 -6.81 20.66
C ASP A 554 18.68 -7.17 19.67
N GLU A 555 19.62 -6.24 19.45
CA GLU A 555 20.83 -6.47 18.65
C GLU A 555 20.56 -6.87 17.18
N THR A 556 19.54 -6.31 16.52
CA THR A 556 19.40 -6.42 15.06
C THR A 556 20.57 -5.75 14.35
N GLY A 557 21.07 -6.32 13.24
CA GLY A 557 22.36 -5.94 12.64
C GLY A 557 23.57 -6.53 13.37
N TYR A 558 23.39 -7.63 14.11
CA TYR A 558 24.38 -8.24 14.99
C TYR A 558 25.77 -8.38 14.36
N ASN A 559 26.81 -8.03 15.13
CA ASN A 559 28.21 -7.93 14.68
C ASN A 559 28.44 -6.92 13.52
N GLY A 560 27.52 -6.00 13.28
CA GLY A 560 27.63 -4.99 12.23
C GLY A 560 27.43 -5.56 10.82
N VAL A 561 26.82 -6.74 10.68
CA VAL A 561 26.51 -7.34 9.38
C VAL A 561 25.50 -6.47 8.63
N GLY A 562 24.34 -6.18 9.25
CA GLY A 562 23.32 -5.29 8.71
C GLY A 562 22.83 -5.70 7.32
N MET A 563 22.20 -4.76 6.62
CA MET A 563 21.80 -4.93 5.21
C MET A 563 22.23 -3.71 4.40
N TRP A 564 22.57 -3.92 3.12
CA TRP A 564 23.01 -2.84 2.23
C TRP A 564 21.92 -1.78 1.95
N TRP A 565 20.64 -2.17 2.06
CA TRP A 565 19.50 -1.26 1.84
C TRP A 565 18.91 -0.68 3.13
N GLY A 566 19.14 -1.29 4.30
CA GLY A 566 18.63 -0.79 5.58
C GLY A 566 18.57 -1.85 6.68
N VAL A 567 18.71 -1.45 7.94
CA VAL A 567 18.63 -2.31 9.12
C VAL A 567 17.75 -1.64 10.17
N CYS A 568 16.76 -2.37 10.68
CA CYS A 568 15.88 -1.90 11.74
C CYS A 568 15.42 -3.04 12.65
N ALA A 569 15.01 -2.73 13.89
CA ALA A 569 14.47 -3.75 14.80
C ALA A 569 13.09 -4.24 14.34
N PHE A 570 12.19 -3.32 14.00
CA PHE A 570 10.81 -3.61 13.58
C PHE A 570 10.42 -2.73 12.39
N GLN A 571 9.95 -3.33 11.30
CA GLN A 571 9.52 -2.61 10.08
C GLN A 571 8.12 -3.01 9.62
N VAL A 572 7.39 -2.01 9.12
CA VAL A 572 6.05 -2.16 8.53
C VAL A 572 5.97 -1.50 7.16
N ALA A 573 5.43 -2.21 6.16
CA ALA A 573 5.16 -1.67 4.82
C ALA A 573 3.81 -2.18 4.32
N ARG A 574 2.97 -1.30 3.75
CA ARG A 574 1.63 -1.66 3.27
C ARG A 574 0.80 -2.33 4.39
N VAL A 575 0.88 -1.78 5.61
CA VAL A 575 0.16 -2.28 6.79
C VAL A 575 -1.00 -1.37 7.15
N SER A 576 -2.15 -1.92 7.51
CA SER A 576 -3.32 -1.14 7.96
C SER A 576 -3.90 -1.63 9.29
N ASP A 577 -4.38 -0.69 10.11
CA ASP A 577 -5.14 -0.93 11.34
C ASP A 577 -4.42 -1.89 12.32
N TYR A 578 -3.14 -1.64 12.58
CA TYR A 578 -2.28 -2.53 13.36
C TYR A 578 -1.77 -1.86 14.64
N LEU A 579 -1.78 -2.59 15.75
CA LEU A 579 -1.32 -2.12 17.05
C LEU A 579 0.04 -2.75 17.41
N VAL A 580 1.03 -1.93 17.75
CA VAL A 580 2.30 -2.34 18.33
C VAL A 580 2.34 -1.78 19.75
N GLU A 581 2.17 -2.61 20.78
CA GLU A 581 2.01 -2.15 22.15
C GLU A 581 2.97 -2.83 23.13
N GLU A 582 3.56 -2.07 24.05
CA GLU A 582 4.44 -2.60 25.12
C GLU A 582 5.69 -3.34 24.61
N CYS A 583 6.12 -3.05 23.37
CA CYS A 583 7.31 -3.66 22.77
C CYS A 583 8.59 -2.91 23.14
N VAL A 584 9.73 -3.59 23.03
CA VAL A 584 11.06 -3.02 23.29
C VAL A 584 11.94 -3.21 22.06
N PHE A 585 12.44 -2.10 21.50
CA PHE A 585 13.37 -2.07 20.37
C PHE A 585 14.68 -1.49 20.84
N LYS A 586 15.73 -2.31 20.93
CA LYS A 586 16.98 -1.87 21.53
C LYS A 586 18.22 -2.42 20.84
N ASN A 587 19.29 -1.64 20.94
CA ASN A 587 20.63 -1.99 20.47
C ASN A 587 20.69 -2.38 18.99
N THR A 588 19.84 -1.85 18.11
CA THR A 588 20.05 -2.00 16.66
C THR A 588 21.45 -1.51 16.30
N VAL A 589 22.21 -2.34 15.61
CA VAL A 589 23.59 -2.10 15.19
C VAL A 589 23.59 -1.76 13.71
N LYS A 590 24.00 -0.54 13.38
CA LYS A 590 24.01 -0.04 12.01
C LYS A 590 25.07 -0.72 11.14
N GLY A 591 26.27 -0.91 11.69
CA GLY A 591 27.42 -1.39 10.92
C GLY A 591 27.69 -0.49 9.71
N THR A 592 27.68 -1.06 8.51
CA THR A 592 27.79 -0.31 7.23
C THR A 592 26.45 -0.07 6.54
N SER A 593 25.32 -0.44 7.18
CA SER A 593 23.99 -0.20 6.64
C SER A 593 23.69 1.31 6.56
N PRO A 594 22.83 1.78 5.64
CA PRO A 594 22.39 3.18 5.64
C PRO A 594 21.52 3.56 6.84
N ASP A 595 20.90 2.58 7.51
CA ASP A 595 19.87 2.76 8.53
C ASP A 595 20.34 2.28 9.91
N GLY A 596 19.46 2.27 10.92
CA GLY A 596 19.79 1.71 12.24
C GLY A 596 18.71 1.88 13.30
N GLN A 597 17.46 2.09 12.88
CA GLN A 597 16.37 2.54 13.73
C GLN A 597 15.76 1.43 14.58
N GLY A 598 15.01 1.83 15.62
CA GLY A 598 14.18 0.91 16.39
C GLY A 598 12.93 0.50 15.62
N PHE A 599 12.21 1.46 15.05
CA PHE A 599 11.00 1.21 14.28
C PHE A 599 11.04 1.94 12.93
N ASP A 600 10.59 1.27 11.87
CA ASP A 600 10.55 1.83 10.53
C ASP A 600 9.14 1.80 9.94
N TRP A 601 8.60 2.99 9.69
CA TRP A 601 7.48 3.14 8.78
C TRP A 601 8.04 3.30 7.37
N GLU A 602 8.05 2.18 6.65
CA GLU A 602 8.49 2.11 5.27
C GLU A 602 7.54 2.93 4.40
N ALA A 603 6.51 2.34 3.79
CA ALA A 603 5.54 3.09 2.99
C ALA A 603 4.15 2.45 2.99
N ASP A 604 3.14 3.22 2.56
CA ASP A 604 1.72 2.80 2.47
C ASP A 604 1.14 2.25 3.80
N ASN A 605 1.55 2.79 4.95
CA ASN A 605 1.02 2.38 6.25
C ASN A 605 -0.18 3.24 6.68
N HIS A 606 -1.25 2.63 7.19
CA HIS A 606 -2.49 3.35 7.56
C HIS A 606 -2.93 2.97 8.97
N ASN A 607 -3.14 3.95 9.84
CA ASN A 607 -3.61 3.71 11.22
C ASN A 607 -2.72 2.71 12.01
N VAL A 608 -1.41 2.70 11.77
CA VAL A 608 -0.47 1.91 12.58
C VAL A 608 -0.16 2.66 13.86
N ILE A 609 -0.49 2.07 15.01
CA ILE A 609 -0.33 2.68 16.33
C ILE A 609 0.81 1.97 17.07
N VAL A 610 1.87 2.71 17.40
CA VAL A 610 2.96 2.28 18.26
C VAL A 610 2.77 2.90 19.64
N LYS A 611 2.44 2.09 20.64
CA LYS A 611 1.95 2.56 21.94
C LYS A 611 2.71 1.96 23.12
N ASN A 612 3.10 2.79 24.09
CA ASN A 612 3.77 2.35 25.32
C ASN A 612 5.05 1.52 25.07
N CYS A 613 5.69 1.71 23.91
CA CYS A 613 6.91 0.99 23.54
C CYS A 613 8.17 1.68 24.06
N ARG A 614 9.28 0.95 24.10
CA ARG A 614 10.60 1.46 24.52
C ARG A 614 11.60 1.40 23.37
N PHE A 615 12.26 2.52 23.11
CA PHE A 615 13.30 2.65 22.09
C PHE A 615 14.62 2.98 22.78
N LEU A 616 15.56 2.03 22.80
CA LEU A 616 16.74 2.14 23.65
C LEU A 616 18.03 1.91 22.88
N ASN A 617 18.92 2.90 22.89
CA ASN A 617 20.31 2.73 22.44
C ASN A 617 20.46 2.17 21.02
N ASN A 618 19.56 2.49 20.10
CA ASN A 618 19.72 2.13 18.70
C ASN A 618 20.80 3.01 18.03
N ASP A 619 21.59 2.44 17.12
CA ASP A 619 22.62 3.21 16.40
C ASP A 619 21.99 4.31 15.54
N GLY A 620 20.84 4.03 14.93
CA GLY A 620 20.03 5.01 14.22
C GLY A 620 18.95 5.67 15.10
N PRO A 621 18.09 6.51 14.49
CA PRO A 621 16.96 7.17 15.14
C PRO A 621 16.03 6.22 15.89
N ALA A 622 15.20 6.75 16.80
CA ALA A 622 14.15 5.94 17.41
C ALA A 622 13.19 5.40 16.35
N THR A 623 12.78 6.27 15.43
CA THR A 623 11.95 5.89 14.28
C THR A 623 12.48 6.47 12.97
N LEU A 624 12.27 5.73 11.89
CA LEU A 624 12.40 6.22 10.52
C LEU A 624 11.00 6.29 9.87
N ASN A 625 10.76 7.36 9.12
CA ASN A 625 9.55 7.56 8.33
C ASN A 625 9.98 7.70 6.86
N PHE A 626 10.11 6.59 6.15
CA PHE A 626 10.78 6.55 4.84
C PHE A 626 9.86 7.07 3.71
N GLY A 627 8.69 6.49 3.52
CA GLY A 627 7.66 6.95 2.57
C GLY A 627 7.96 6.72 1.08
N GLU A 628 9.01 5.97 0.73
CA GLU A 628 9.45 5.80 -0.67
C GLU A 628 9.76 4.37 -1.10
N SER A 629 9.79 3.39 -0.18
CA SER A 629 10.09 2.01 -0.56
C SER A 629 8.96 1.38 -1.37
N TRP A 630 7.72 1.84 -1.19
CA TRP A 630 6.50 1.39 -1.89
C TRP A 630 5.64 2.63 -2.26
N PRO A 631 4.87 2.62 -3.36
CA PRO A 631 3.89 3.67 -3.63
C PRO A 631 2.83 3.74 -2.52
N GLY A 632 2.68 4.90 -1.90
CA GLY A 632 1.65 5.15 -0.89
C GLY A 632 2.19 5.94 0.30
N GLU A 633 1.33 6.76 0.90
CA GLU A 633 1.70 7.57 2.06
C GLU A 633 1.55 6.77 3.34
N ASN A 634 2.34 7.11 4.36
CA ASN A 634 2.03 6.69 5.72
C ASN A 634 0.98 7.68 6.27
N ASP A 635 -0.23 7.22 6.57
CA ASP A 635 -1.36 8.04 7.02
C ASP A 635 -1.96 7.54 8.34
N GLY A 636 -2.46 8.45 9.16
CA GLY A 636 -3.05 8.13 10.46
C GLY A 636 -2.12 7.40 11.45
N CYS A 637 -0.81 7.35 11.21
CA CYS A 637 0.13 6.61 12.06
C CYS A 637 0.39 7.36 13.38
N ILE A 638 0.49 6.63 14.49
CA ILE A 638 0.55 7.21 15.84
C ILE A 638 1.72 6.62 16.61
N LEU A 639 2.52 7.48 17.24
CA LEU A 639 3.45 7.11 18.31
C LEU A 639 2.92 7.68 19.64
N ASP A 640 2.49 6.83 20.56
CA ASP A 640 1.77 7.21 21.79
C ASP A 640 2.44 6.64 23.05
N GLY A 641 2.69 7.47 24.06
CA GLY A 641 3.11 6.97 25.38
C GLY A 641 4.48 6.27 25.42
N CYS A 642 5.30 6.45 24.38
CA CYS A 642 6.56 5.71 24.26
C CYS A 642 7.70 6.33 25.07
N TYR A 643 8.63 5.49 25.52
CA TYR A 643 9.86 5.90 26.20
C TYR A 643 11.05 5.79 25.26
N ILE A 644 11.76 6.89 25.02
CA ILE A 644 12.81 7.01 24.01
C ILE A 644 14.09 7.50 24.67
N GLU A 645 15.16 6.71 24.62
CA GLU A 645 16.43 7.02 25.28
C GLU A 645 17.63 6.50 24.51
N GLY A 646 18.69 7.31 24.42
CA GLY A 646 20.02 6.88 23.93
C GLY A 646 20.09 6.55 22.44
N ASN A 647 19.03 6.78 21.67
CA ASN A 647 18.98 6.49 20.25
C ASN A 647 19.85 7.45 19.42
N ASN A 648 20.19 6.98 18.23
CA ASN A 648 21.03 7.63 17.24
C ASN A 648 22.47 7.81 17.72
N ARG A 649 23.16 6.70 17.98
CA ARG A 649 24.56 6.66 18.40
C ARG A 649 25.57 6.89 17.26
N ILE A 650 25.11 7.10 16.03
CA ILE A 650 25.97 7.44 14.88
C ILE A 650 26.88 8.64 15.22
N THR A 651 28.16 8.48 14.88
CA THR A 651 29.19 9.53 15.03
C THR A 651 29.56 10.19 13.70
N ASP A 652 29.18 9.60 12.57
CA ASP A 652 29.43 10.18 11.25
C ASP A 652 28.50 11.39 11.02
N THR A 653 29.08 12.58 10.98
CA THR A 653 28.36 13.84 10.74
C THR A 653 27.89 14.00 9.29
N GLY A 654 28.40 13.19 8.36
CA GLY A 654 27.97 13.15 6.96
C GLY A 654 26.69 12.34 6.75
N ASP A 655 26.30 11.55 7.75
CA ASP A 655 25.12 10.71 7.67
C ASP A 655 23.82 11.53 7.62
N GLY A 656 22.89 11.11 6.74
CA GLY A 656 21.63 11.81 6.54
C GLY A 656 20.73 11.87 7.77
N TYR A 657 20.91 10.94 8.71
CA TYR A 657 20.13 10.84 9.94
C TYR A 657 20.91 11.29 11.18
N TYR A 658 22.14 11.78 11.03
CA TYR A 658 22.96 12.19 12.16
C TYR A 658 22.19 13.12 13.12
N ASN A 659 22.22 12.79 14.42
CA ASN A 659 21.73 13.64 15.50
C ASN A 659 20.21 13.93 15.46
N LEU A 660 19.42 13.00 14.90
CA LEU A 660 17.95 13.02 14.87
C LEU A 660 17.36 11.99 15.85
N VAL A 661 16.32 12.36 16.62
CA VAL A 661 15.51 11.39 17.37
C VAL A 661 14.54 10.67 16.44
N PHE A 662 13.90 11.41 15.55
CA PHE A 662 13.00 10.91 14.51
C PHE A 662 13.56 11.27 13.15
N ALA A 663 13.72 10.30 12.28
CA ALA A 663 14.15 10.54 10.91
C ALA A 663 12.99 10.52 9.93
N ARG A 664 13.23 11.15 8.77
CA ARG A 664 12.34 11.18 7.61
C ARG A 664 13.18 11.17 6.33
N THR A 665 12.59 10.79 5.21
CA THR A 665 13.16 11.11 3.90
C THR A 665 13.19 12.62 3.65
N LYS A 666 14.23 13.06 2.93
CA LYS A 666 14.43 14.47 2.60
C LYS A 666 13.54 14.92 1.43
N ASP A 667 13.27 14.03 0.49
CA ASP A 667 12.69 14.40 -0.80
C ASP A 667 11.17 14.22 -0.89
N ARG A 668 10.59 13.31 -0.08
CA ARG A 668 9.14 13.04 -0.04
C ARG A 668 8.66 12.60 1.34
N PRO A 669 8.56 13.50 2.33
CA PRO A 669 7.97 13.13 3.60
C PRO A 669 6.43 13.04 3.46
N ALA A 670 5.96 11.94 2.88
CA ALA A 670 4.56 11.59 2.71
C ALA A 670 4.06 10.85 3.96
N ASN A 671 4.18 11.51 5.11
CA ASN A 671 3.85 10.94 6.40
C ASN A 671 2.87 11.87 7.14
N ASN A 672 1.69 11.37 7.46
CA ASN A 672 0.68 12.07 8.25
C ASN A 672 0.41 11.24 9.50
N GLY A 673 0.62 11.85 10.65
CA GLY A 673 0.57 11.13 11.91
C GLY A 673 0.82 12.04 13.09
N ILE A 674 0.92 11.45 14.27
CA ILE A 674 1.11 12.18 15.52
C ILE A 674 2.02 11.42 16.47
N VAL A 675 2.98 12.14 17.06
CA VAL A 675 3.78 11.72 18.21
C VAL A 675 3.20 12.41 19.44
N LYS A 676 2.74 11.65 20.44
CA LYS A 676 2.08 12.20 21.64
C LYS A 676 2.39 11.38 22.89
N ASN A 677 2.23 12.00 24.06
CA ASN A 677 2.43 11.43 25.39
C ASN A 677 3.80 10.75 25.60
N CYS A 678 4.79 11.00 24.74
CA CYS A 678 6.08 10.33 24.79
C CYS A 678 7.02 11.02 25.78
N GLU A 679 7.89 10.22 26.40
CA GLU A 679 9.00 10.68 27.22
C GLU A 679 10.31 10.48 26.44
N ILE A 680 10.97 11.58 26.10
CA ILE A 680 12.11 11.60 25.19
C ILE A 680 13.35 12.11 25.94
N HIS A 681 14.36 11.26 26.07
CA HIS A 681 15.65 11.59 26.67
C HIS A 681 16.70 11.73 25.57
N LEU A 682 17.14 12.96 25.33
CA LEU A 682 18.14 13.25 24.30
C LEU A 682 19.49 12.68 24.69
N ARG A 683 20.16 12.05 23.73
CA ARG A 683 21.53 11.55 23.90
C ARG A 683 22.55 12.68 24.01
N THR A 684 22.31 13.79 23.31
CA THR A 684 23.15 14.99 23.37
C THR A 684 22.28 16.25 23.43
N ASN A 685 22.81 17.33 24.02
CA ASN A 685 22.08 18.60 24.13
C ASN A 685 21.79 19.28 22.78
N ASN A 686 22.41 18.83 21.70
CA ASN A 686 22.20 19.36 20.36
C ASN A 686 21.28 18.48 19.49
N GLN A 687 20.75 17.38 20.03
CA GLN A 687 19.95 16.43 19.26
C GLN A 687 18.60 17.03 18.83
N ASN A 688 18.25 16.86 17.56
CA ASN A 688 16.99 17.35 17.00
C ASN A 688 15.90 16.31 17.23
N TYR A 689 14.82 16.72 17.88
CA TYR A 689 13.66 15.87 18.18
C TYR A 689 12.41 16.21 17.36
N SER A 690 12.54 17.00 16.30
CA SER A 690 11.42 17.26 15.39
C SER A 690 11.00 15.96 14.69
N SER A 691 9.69 15.68 14.73
CA SER A 691 9.04 14.58 14.02
C SER A 691 8.34 15.03 12.74
N PHE A 692 8.43 16.31 12.36
CA PHE A 692 7.76 16.88 11.19
C PHE A 692 8.01 15.99 9.96
N PRO A 693 7.01 15.67 9.13
CA PRO A 693 5.64 16.20 9.09
C PRO A 693 4.67 15.63 10.13
N LEU A 694 5.05 14.60 10.90
CA LEU A 694 4.19 14.10 11.97
C LEU A 694 4.00 15.20 13.01
N VAL A 695 2.76 15.36 13.47
CA VAL A 695 2.40 16.29 14.53
C VAL A 695 3.21 15.94 15.78
N PHE A 696 3.94 16.91 16.30
CA PHE A 696 4.62 16.79 17.59
C PHE A 696 3.69 17.36 18.65
N ASP A 697 2.91 16.49 19.28
CA ASP A 697 1.90 16.91 20.25
C ASP A 697 2.53 17.50 21.51
N GLU A 698 1.81 18.41 22.15
CA GLU A 698 2.30 19.13 23.32
C GLU A 698 2.31 18.30 24.61
N SER A 699 1.66 17.13 24.60
CA SER A 699 1.72 16.15 25.68
C SER A 699 3.09 15.47 25.83
N ASN A 700 3.97 15.58 24.82
CA ASN A 700 5.31 15.05 24.89
C ASN A 700 6.18 15.80 25.90
N LYS A 701 7.13 15.08 26.50
CA LYS A 701 8.16 15.64 27.40
C LYS A 701 9.54 15.34 26.85
N VAL A 702 10.39 16.36 26.73
CA VAL A 702 11.77 16.19 26.27
C VAL A 702 12.73 16.61 27.36
N TYR A 703 13.65 15.71 27.70
CA TYR A 703 14.75 15.91 28.62
C TYR A 703 16.06 15.99 27.84
N ASN A 704 16.92 16.92 28.21
CA ASN A 704 18.25 17.03 27.62
C ASN A 704 19.19 15.92 28.15
N ALA A 705 20.44 15.88 27.70
CA ALA A 705 21.40 14.84 28.10
C ALA A 705 21.80 14.91 29.59
N ASP A 706 21.54 16.04 30.25
CA ASP A 706 21.75 16.24 31.69
C ASP A 706 20.52 15.83 32.53
N GLY A 707 19.45 15.33 31.90
CA GLY A 707 18.19 14.95 32.55
C GLY A 707 17.28 16.13 32.91
N VAL A 708 17.54 17.32 32.37
CA VAL A 708 16.72 18.52 32.58
C VAL A 708 15.58 18.56 31.57
N LEU A 709 14.34 18.78 32.04
CA LEU A 709 13.18 18.98 31.18
C LEU A 709 13.33 20.29 30.38
N ILE A 710 13.46 20.17 29.06
CA ILE A 710 13.65 21.30 28.13
C ILE A 710 12.42 21.58 27.26
N TYR A 711 11.47 20.65 27.20
CA TYR A 711 10.20 20.87 26.54
C TYR A 711 9.07 20.21 27.34
N GLN A 712 8.05 21.01 27.60
CA GLN A 712 6.72 20.63 28.04
C GLN A 712 5.77 21.61 27.32
N GLY A 713 4.61 21.14 26.86
CA GLY A 713 3.64 21.92 26.08
C GLY A 713 3.37 23.36 26.56
N VAL A 714 2.79 24.19 25.69
CA VAL A 714 2.56 25.60 26.04
C VAL A 714 1.37 25.78 26.97
N ASN A 715 1.52 26.69 27.93
CA ASN A 715 0.47 27.01 28.90
C ASN A 715 -0.59 27.94 28.27
N ARG A 716 -1.84 27.46 28.20
CA ARG A 716 -3.00 28.24 27.68
C ARG A 716 -3.91 28.81 28.77
N ASN A 717 -3.48 28.83 30.04
CA ASN A 717 -4.34 29.24 31.16
C ASN A 717 -4.57 30.76 31.24
N VAL A 718 -3.73 31.57 30.57
CA VAL A 718 -3.82 33.03 30.59
C VAL A 718 -4.03 33.55 29.16
N PRO A 719 -5.28 33.54 28.64
CA PRO A 719 -5.57 34.04 27.31
C PRO A 719 -5.51 35.58 27.27
N ILE A 720 -4.78 36.12 26.30
CA ILE A 720 -4.90 37.50 25.84
C ILE A 720 -6.07 37.60 24.85
N ILE A 721 -6.16 36.65 23.93
CA ILE A 721 -7.32 36.44 23.06
C ILE A 721 -7.52 34.95 22.78
N ASN A 722 -8.78 34.54 22.63
CA ASN A 722 -9.15 33.18 22.23
C ASN A 722 -10.33 33.26 21.26
N GLU A 723 -10.03 33.34 19.96
CA GLU A 723 -11.02 33.57 18.92
C GLU A 723 -11.49 32.30 18.24
N GLN A 724 -12.82 32.19 18.16
CA GLN A 724 -13.56 31.20 17.38
C GLN A 724 -14.38 31.86 16.25
N PHE A 725 -14.10 33.14 15.95
CA PHE A 725 -14.63 33.87 14.80
C PHE A 725 -16.16 33.87 14.65
N TYR A 726 -16.89 34.05 15.77
CA TYR A 726 -18.33 34.33 15.72
C TYR A 726 -18.64 35.77 15.27
N ASN A 727 -17.71 36.70 15.51
CA ASN A 727 -17.70 38.07 14.99
C ASN A 727 -16.24 38.57 14.96
N LEU A 728 -16.01 39.80 14.49
CA LEU A 728 -14.67 40.41 14.35
C LEU A 728 -14.48 41.66 15.25
N ASN A 729 -15.21 41.78 16.36
CA ASN A 729 -15.22 43.01 17.16
C ASN A 729 -13.84 43.34 17.79
N ASN A 730 -13.02 42.32 18.06
CA ASN A 730 -11.68 42.48 18.63
C ASN A 730 -10.59 42.77 17.57
N TRP A 731 -10.96 42.79 16.29
CA TRP A 731 -10.03 42.82 15.16
C TRP A 731 -10.06 44.16 14.46
N ALA A 732 -8.89 44.68 14.11
CA ALA A 732 -8.69 45.79 13.19
C ALA A 732 -8.68 45.24 11.76
N ASN A 733 -8.92 46.14 10.80
CA ASN A 733 -9.02 45.81 9.38
C ASN A 733 -10.14 44.80 9.06
N GLU A 734 -11.17 44.71 9.91
CA GLU A 734 -12.27 43.73 9.80
C GLU A 734 -13.07 43.85 8.50
N LYS A 735 -13.03 45.02 7.84
CA LYS A 735 -13.66 45.24 6.53
C LYS A 735 -13.11 44.35 5.41
N TYR A 736 -11.92 43.77 5.59
CA TYR A 736 -11.28 42.83 4.67
C TYR A 736 -11.49 41.36 5.08
N ALA A 737 -12.39 41.10 6.02
CA ALA A 737 -12.60 39.77 6.54
C ALA A 737 -14.09 39.48 6.74
N SER A 738 -14.44 38.21 6.60
CA SER A 738 -15.79 37.71 6.82
C SER A 738 -15.75 36.44 7.66
N THR A 739 -16.78 36.25 8.49
CA THR A 739 -16.90 35.06 9.34
C THR A 739 -17.96 34.12 8.78
N VAL A 740 -17.63 32.84 8.66
CA VAL A 740 -18.55 31.79 8.21
C VAL A 740 -18.36 30.57 9.10
N ASN A 741 -19.43 30.15 9.79
CA ASN A 741 -19.46 28.94 10.63
C ASN A 741 -18.31 28.82 11.63
N GLY A 742 -17.98 29.91 12.34
CA GLY A 742 -16.89 29.92 13.33
C GLY A 742 -15.48 29.86 12.72
N SER A 743 -15.34 30.27 11.47
CA SER A 743 -14.04 30.48 10.81
C SER A 743 -14.01 31.87 10.18
N VAL A 744 -12.81 32.44 10.01
CA VAL A 744 -12.61 33.68 9.27
C VAL A 744 -12.02 33.40 7.89
N LYS A 745 -12.47 34.15 6.90
CA LYS A 745 -11.84 34.33 5.58
C LYS A 745 -11.40 35.77 5.45
N ILE A 746 -10.18 35.98 4.99
CA ILE A 746 -9.58 37.30 4.78
C ILE A 746 -9.40 37.50 3.27
N ASP A 747 -9.73 38.67 2.76
CA ASP A 747 -9.54 39.02 1.35
C ASP A 747 -8.05 38.96 0.98
N ASN A 748 -7.74 38.40 -0.18
CA ASN A 748 -6.37 38.21 -0.64
C ASN A 748 -5.54 39.50 -0.59
N GLY A 749 -4.29 39.37 -0.14
CA GLY A 749 -3.35 40.48 0.03
C GLY A 749 -3.59 41.34 1.28
N ASN A 750 -4.55 40.97 2.14
CA ASN A 750 -4.89 41.72 3.36
C ASN A 750 -4.54 40.96 4.63
N TYR A 751 -4.63 41.66 5.76
CA TYR A 751 -4.41 41.13 7.09
C TYR A 751 -5.35 41.78 8.10
N ILE A 752 -5.63 41.05 9.18
CA ILE A 752 -6.37 41.53 10.35
C ILE A 752 -5.52 41.34 11.60
N TYR A 753 -5.66 42.21 12.59
CA TYR A 753 -4.87 42.16 13.82
C TYR A 753 -5.67 42.61 15.04
N ILE A 754 -5.17 42.36 16.24
CA ILE A 754 -5.90 42.69 17.47
C ILE A 754 -5.90 44.20 17.73
N LYS A 755 -7.08 44.83 17.85
CA LYS A 755 -7.30 46.29 17.96
C LYS A 755 -6.59 46.97 19.15
N ASN A 756 -6.54 46.31 20.31
CA ASN A 756 -6.21 46.97 21.59
C ASN A 756 -4.88 46.50 22.24
N ASN A 757 -4.08 45.69 21.54
CA ASN A 757 -2.88 45.08 22.10
C ASN A 757 -1.65 45.40 21.25
N THR A 758 -1.25 46.67 21.20
CA THR A 758 -0.15 47.18 20.34
C THR A 758 1.23 47.16 21.00
N SER A 759 1.35 46.61 22.22
CA SER A 759 2.61 46.52 22.97
C SER A 759 2.84 45.10 23.51
N LEU A 760 2.42 44.07 22.76
CA LEU A 760 2.65 42.69 23.18
C LEU A 760 4.14 42.37 23.13
N ILE A 761 4.62 41.79 24.23
CA ILE A 761 5.95 41.19 24.42
C ILE A 761 5.75 39.90 25.22
N ASN A 762 6.65 38.92 25.08
CA ASN A 762 6.60 37.64 25.81
C ASN A 762 5.25 36.93 25.69
N TYR A 763 4.89 36.57 24.45
CA TYR A 763 3.62 35.95 24.11
C TYR A 763 3.80 34.90 23.01
N PHE A 764 2.81 34.01 22.86
CA PHE A 764 2.68 33.25 21.63
C PHE A 764 1.31 33.48 20.99
N SER A 765 1.30 33.38 19.66
CA SER A 765 0.09 33.40 18.84
C SER A 765 0.01 32.14 18.00
N GLU A 766 -1.16 31.50 17.94
CA GLU A 766 -1.37 30.24 17.21
C GLU A 766 -2.65 30.29 16.39
N ALA A 767 -2.63 29.77 15.16
CA ALA A 767 -3.79 29.69 14.29
C ALA A 767 -3.87 28.37 13.54
N TYR A 768 -5.10 28.00 13.14
CA TYR A 768 -5.42 26.75 12.44
C TYR A 768 -5.92 27.07 11.04
N PHE A 769 -5.16 26.65 10.03
CA PHE A 769 -5.38 26.98 8.63
C PHE A 769 -5.93 25.78 7.88
N ASN A 770 -6.93 26.02 7.03
CA ASN A 770 -7.46 25.03 6.10
C ASN A 770 -7.59 25.65 4.71
N PHE A 771 -6.71 25.21 3.81
CA PHE A 771 -6.68 25.68 2.42
C PHE A 771 -7.55 24.76 1.54
N THR A 772 -8.36 25.32 0.65
CA THR A 772 -9.12 24.51 -0.33
C THR A 772 -8.29 24.11 -1.55
N GLY A 773 -7.25 24.88 -1.86
CA GLY A 773 -6.27 24.66 -2.94
C GLY A 773 -4.92 25.30 -2.60
N GLU A 774 -4.08 25.58 -3.60
CA GLU A 774 -2.82 26.31 -3.36
C GLU A 774 -3.09 27.73 -2.84
N GLY A 775 -2.15 28.24 -2.04
CA GLY A 775 -2.28 29.58 -1.52
C GLY A 775 -1.19 29.94 -0.53
N SER A 776 -1.34 31.11 0.07
CA SER A 776 -0.51 31.46 1.21
C SER A 776 -1.28 32.23 2.28
N ALA A 777 -0.97 31.92 3.53
CA ALA A 777 -1.54 32.59 4.69
C ALA A 777 -0.55 32.45 5.85
N GLY A 778 -0.77 33.19 6.92
CA GLY A 778 0.22 33.26 7.97
C GLY A 778 -0.20 33.99 9.23
N ILE A 779 0.75 34.09 10.14
CA ILE A 779 0.63 34.86 11.38
C ILE A 779 1.58 36.04 11.31
N ILE A 780 1.10 37.22 11.72
CA ILE A 780 1.92 38.42 11.87
C ILE A 780 2.26 38.67 13.34
N TRP A 781 3.43 39.24 13.62
CA TRP A 781 3.84 39.68 14.95
C TRP A 781 4.66 40.96 14.90
N GLY A 782 4.75 41.64 16.04
CA GLY A 782 5.52 42.89 16.15
C GLY A 782 4.96 44.02 15.28
N LEU A 783 3.64 44.05 15.07
CA LEU A 783 2.98 45.10 14.30
C LEU A 783 2.92 46.39 15.12
N SER A 784 3.88 47.29 14.89
CA SER A 784 3.92 48.62 15.50
C SER A 784 3.20 49.68 14.67
N SER A 785 3.09 49.46 13.36
CA SER A 785 2.33 50.28 12.41
C SER A 785 2.04 49.46 11.14
N ASP A 786 1.07 49.88 10.33
CA ASP A 786 0.77 49.24 9.04
C ASP A 786 1.99 49.20 8.08
N ALA A 787 3.00 50.03 8.36
CA ALA A 787 4.24 50.11 7.60
C ALA A 787 5.32 49.11 8.05
N SER A 788 5.31 48.56 9.27
CA SER A 788 6.35 47.59 9.66
C SER A 788 5.90 46.53 10.67
N TYR A 789 6.10 45.27 10.28
CA TYR A 789 5.81 44.08 11.06
C TYR A 789 6.60 42.88 10.56
N PHE A 790 6.50 41.76 11.26
CA PHE A 790 7.04 40.48 10.85
C PHE A 790 5.91 39.49 10.57
N MET A 791 6.17 38.51 9.72
CA MET A 791 5.21 37.45 9.45
C MET A 791 5.89 36.10 9.23
N VAL A 792 5.15 35.03 9.54
CA VAL A 792 5.44 33.69 9.04
C VAL A 792 4.38 33.41 8.00
N LYS A 793 4.81 33.21 6.76
CA LYS A 793 3.96 32.92 5.62
C LYS A 793 4.10 31.44 5.27
N ALA A 794 3.04 30.67 5.43
CA ALA A 794 2.96 29.34 4.84
C ALA A 794 2.57 29.48 3.37
N ASN A 795 3.38 28.93 2.48
CA ASN A 795 3.08 28.79 1.07
C ASN A 795 2.70 27.33 0.84
N ILE A 796 1.40 27.08 0.64
CA ILE A 796 0.83 25.75 0.51
C ILE A 796 0.75 25.35 -0.97
N LYS A 797 1.25 24.16 -1.25
CA LYS A 797 1.36 23.58 -2.59
C LYS A 797 0.72 22.20 -2.65
N ILE A 798 0.08 21.88 -3.77
CA ILE A 798 -0.49 20.54 -3.97
C ILE A 798 0.64 19.50 -4.13
N SER A 799 1.78 19.93 -4.67
CA SER A 799 3.05 19.17 -4.74
C SER A 799 3.59 18.58 -3.42
N MET A 800 3.04 18.95 -2.27
CA MET A 800 3.63 18.72 -0.94
C MET A 800 4.98 19.40 -0.72
N LYS A 801 5.44 20.29 -1.62
CA LYS A 801 6.66 21.12 -1.44
C LYS A 801 6.37 22.47 -0.82
N SER A 802 5.49 22.48 0.17
CA SER A 802 5.12 23.67 0.90
C SER A 802 6.32 24.24 1.67
N THR A 803 6.31 25.55 1.88
CA THR A 803 7.38 26.26 2.60
C THR A 803 6.81 27.17 3.67
N LEU A 804 7.59 27.40 4.72
CA LEU A 804 7.38 28.50 5.64
C LEU A 804 8.42 29.58 5.37
N GLN A 805 7.98 30.83 5.24
CA GLN A 805 8.86 31.98 5.08
C GLN A 805 8.73 32.89 6.29
N ILE A 806 9.85 33.16 6.95
CA ILE A 806 9.97 34.22 7.94
C ILE A 806 10.26 35.50 7.17
N CYS A 807 9.39 36.48 7.28
CA CYS A 807 9.48 37.72 6.53
C CYS A 807 9.44 38.94 7.44
N LYS A 808 10.04 40.03 6.98
CA LYS A 808 9.84 41.39 7.49
C LYS A 808 9.08 42.21 6.46
N VAL A 809 8.11 42.98 6.89
CA VAL A 809 7.40 43.94 6.05
C VAL A 809 7.88 45.35 6.39
N VAL A 810 8.18 46.13 5.35
CA VAL A 810 8.54 47.56 5.46
C VAL A 810 7.84 48.32 4.33
N ASP A 811 7.01 49.30 4.67
CA ASP A 811 6.20 50.12 3.77
C ASP A 811 5.40 49.27 2.75
N GLY A 812 4.78 48.19 3.25
CA GLY A 812 4.00 47.25 2.44
C GLY A 812 4.83 46.29 1.58
N LYS A 813 6.17 46.38 1.59
CA LYS A 813 7.05 45.44 0.87
C LYS A 813 7.46 44.28 1.75
N VAL A 814 7.34 43.06 1.24
CA VAL A 814 7.72 41.82 1.93
C VAL A 814 9.17 41.47 1.64
N TYR A 815 9.99 41.34 2.68
CA TYR A 815 11.37 40.88 2.62
C TYR A 815 11.47 39.50 3.27
N VAL A 816 11.80 38.47 2.49
CA VAL A 816 12.01 37.12 3.00
C VAL A 816 13.34 37.06 3.73
N LEU A 817 13.32 36.81 5.03
CA LEU A 817 14.50 36.68 5.88
C LEU A 817 15.02 35.24 5.87
N ARG A 818 14.12 34.27 5.84
CA ARG A 818 14.43 32.84 5.83
C ARG A 818 13.30 32.06 5.16
N THR A 819 13.66 31.09 4.33
CA THR A 819 12.74 30.07 3.82
C THR A 819 13.07 28.74 4.48
N ILE A 820 12.04 28.01 4.89
CA ILE A 820 12.11 26.72 5.57
C ILE A 820 11.25 25.75 4.78
N GLU A 821 11.79 24.57 4.50
CA GLU A 821 11.01 23.48 3.90
C GLU A 821 9.97 22.97 4.90
N ALA A 822 8.72 22.90 4.47
CA ALA A 822 7.60 22.39 5.25
C ALA A 822 6.85 21.35 4.43
N PHE A 823 7.61 20.41 3.89
CA PHE A 823 7.08 19.35 3.04
C PHE A 823 6.05 18.52 3.79
N GLY A 824 4.92 18.23 3.15
CA GLY A 824 3.78 17.53 3.76
C GLY A 824 2.63 18.46 4.20
N LEU A 825 2.84 19.78 4.37
CA LEU A 825 1.70 20.70 4.46
C LEU A 825 1.01 20.77 3.08
N ARG A 826 -0.31 20.59 3.02
CA ARG A 826 -1.05 20.52 1.76
C ARG A 826 -2.49 21.03 1.88
N PRO A 827 -3.16 21.34 0.76
CA PRO A 827 -4.56 21.70 0.77
C PRO A 827 -5.45 20.58 1.31
N LYS A 828 -6.62 20.95 1.83
CA LYS A 828 -7.63 20.07 2.45
C LYS A 828 -7.15 19.33 3.71
N THR A 829 -5.97 19.68 4.23
CA THR A 829 -5.47 19.21 5.52
C THR A 829 -5.41 20.38 6.49
N LEU A 830 -6.03 20.23 7.67
CA LEU A 830 -5.94 21.23 8.73
C LEU A 830 -4.53 21.20 9.34
N PHE A 831 -3.90 22.37 9.48
CA PHE A 831 -2.63 22.48 10.19
C PHE A 831 -2.57 23.70 11.08
N SER A 832 -1.74 23.63 12.14
CA SER A 832 -1.45 24.78 12.99
C SER A 832 -0.12 25.45 12.63
N LEU A 833 -0.09 26.77 12.79
CA LEU A 833 1.15 27.55 12.93
C LEU A 833 1.12 28.24 14.29
N ARG A 834 2.27 28.29 14.95
CA ARG A 834 2.45 29.07 16.18
C ARG A 834 3.72 29.90 16.10
N VAL A 835 3.65 31.13 16.58
CA VAL A 835 4.78 32.05 16.74
C VAL A 835 4.93 32.34 18.22
N ASN A 836 6.07 31.97 18.81
CA ASN A 836 6.45 32.35 20.17
C ASN A 836 7.40 33.54 20.09
N VAL A 837 7.10 34.62 20.80
CA VAL A 837 7.87 35.86 20.82
C VAL A 837 8.32 36.13 22.25
N GLU A 838 9.61 35.97 22.53
CA GLU A 838 10.22 36.14 23.86
C GLU A 838 11.62 36.73 23.73
N GLN A 839 11.97 37.75 24.53
CA GLN A 839 13.34 38.28 24.64
C GLN A 839 14.07 38.52 23.29
N GLY A 840 13.41 39.22 22.35
CA GLY A 840 13.96 39.51 21.03
C GLY A 840 14.09 38.29 20.11
N LYS A 841 13.51 37.14 20.46
CA LYS A 841 13.49 35.91 19.66
C LYS A 841 12.06 35.54 19.25
N ALA A 842 11.89 35.23 17.98
CA ALA A 842 10.68 34.63 17.42
C ALA A 842 10.98 33.17 17.06
N SER A 843 10.21 32.23 17.63
CA SER A 843 10.29 30.80 17.34
C SER A 843 9.03 30.36 16.61
N ILE A 844 9.19 29.76 15.44
CA ILE A 844 8.12 29.37 14.53
C ILE A 844 7.88 27.87 14.66
N TYR A 845 6.65 27.49 14.97
CA TYR A 845 6.22 26.12 15.05
C TYR A 845 5.15 25.82 13.99
N SER A 846 5.17 24.60 13.47
CA SER A 846 4.07 24.04 12.68
C SER A 846 3.77 22.64 13.17
N GLN A 847 2.50 22.33 13.39
CA GLN A 847 2.10 21.03 13.94
C GLN A 847 2.90 20.66 15.20
N GLY A 848 3.14 21.65 16.08
CA GLY A 848 3.95 21.53 17.30
C GLY A 848 5.47 21.38 17.13
N ASN A 849 5.97 21.19 15.91
CA ASN A 849 7.40 21.08 15.60
C ASN A 849 8.07 22.45 15.50
N LEU A 850 9.25 22.64 16.09
CA LEU A 850 10.05 23.85 15.90
C LEU A 850 10.64 23.87 14.48
N MET A 851 10.12 24.74 13.62
CA MET A 851 10.52 24.86 12.22
C MET A 851 11.69 25.81 12.03
N GLY A 852 11.77 26.87 12.83
CA GLY A 852 12.87 27.83 12.75
C GLY A 852 12.74 28.97 13.76
N THR A 853 13.82 29.75 13.87
CA THR A 853 13.90 30.89 14.77
C THR A 853 14.48 32.11 14.06
N TYR A 854 14.14 33.30 14.55
CA TYR A 854 14.72 34.58 14.14
C TYR A 854 14.93 35.47 15.37
N SER A 855 16.03 36.20 15.44
CA SER A 855 16.40 37.00 16.62
C SER A 855 16.82 38.42 16.26
N LEU A 856 16.54 39.35 17.16
CA LEU A 856 16.95 40.76 17.15
C LEU A 856 17.69 41.10 18.45
N SER A 857 18.36 42.25 18.46
CA SER A 857 18.98 42.80 19.68
C SER A 857 17.98 43.43 20.65
N GLU A 858 16.75 43.68 20.20
CA GLU A 858 15.66 44.32 20.93
C GLU A 858 14.37 43.50 20.82
N ASP A 859 13.45 43.68 21.76
CA ASP A 859 12.18 42.95 21.80
C ASP A 859 11.27 43.29 20.62
N PHE A 860 10.59 42.28 20.09
CA PHE A 860 9.49 42.51 19.15
C PHE A 860 8.30 43.11 19.93
N SER A 861 8.06 44.41 19.78
CA SER A 861 6.88 45.09 20.33
C SER A 861 5.86 45.37 19.23
N GLY A 862 4.60 45.01 19.47
CA GLY A 862 3.52 45.30 18.52
C GLY A 862 2.33 44.35 18.66
N ALA A 863 1.30 44.55 17.86
CA ALA A 863 0.18 43.61 17.78
C ALA A 863 0.55 42.33 17.02
N THR A 864 -0.32 41.33 17.13
CA THR A 864 -0.30 40.09 16.36
C THR A 864 -1.62 39.90 15.63
N GLY A 865 -1.63 39.06 14.60
CA GLY A 865 -2.80 38.85 13.76
C GLY A 865 -2.60 37.79 12.69
N LEU A 866 -3.47 37.82 11.69
CA LEU A 866 -3.55 36.88 10.61
C LEU A 866 -3.35 37.58 9.28
N TYR A 867 -2.60 36.94 8.39
CA TYR A 867 -2.30 37.42 7.05
C TYR A 867 -2.83 36.45 6.00
N MET A 868 -3.40 36.98 4.93
CA MET A 868 -3.73 36.24 3.72
C MET A 868 -2.90 36.76 2.55
N GLY A 869 -2.26 35.85 1.83
CA GLY A 869 -1.48 36.17 0.65
C GLY A 869 -2.34 36.57 -0.55
N ASP A 870 -1.67 36.88 -1.65
CA ASP A 870 -2.33 37.43 -2.85
C ASP A 870 -3.20 36.41 -3.60
N VAL A 871 -2.99 35.12 -3.32
CA VAL A 871 -3.68 34.00 -3.98
C VAL A 871 -4.00 32.88 -2.99
N GLY A 872 -5.07 32.15 -3.31
CA GLY A 872 -5.59 31.01 -2.56
C GLY A 872 -6.87 31.32 -1.79
N ASP A 873 -7.56 30.27 -1.37
CA ASP A 873 -8.72 30.34 -0.47
C ASP A 873 -8.42 29.52 0.78
N CYS A 874 -8.37 30.22 1.92
CA CYS A 874 -8.05 29.65 3.22
C CYS A 874 -9.11 30.08 4.22
N SER A 875 -9.67 29.10 4.96
CA SER A 875 -10.42 29.39 6.18
C SER A 875 -9.52 29.19 7.39
N ILE A 876 -9.67 30.08 8.37
CA ILE A 876 -8.92 30.01 9.64
C ILE A 876 -9.94 29.78 10.75
N SER A 877 -9.89 28.62 11.40
CA SER A 877 -10.95 28.18 12.30
C SER A 877 -10.75 28.61 13.75
N ARG A 878 -9.50 28.90 14.15
CA ARG A 878 -9.14 29.34 15.51
C ARG A 878 -7.93 30.25 15.49
N PHE A 879 -7.89 31.19 16.43
CA PHE A 879 -6.70 31.99 16.73
C PHE A 879 -6.56 32.24 18.24
N PHE A 880 -5.38 31.95 18.77
CA PHE A 880 -5.06 32.10 20.19
C PHE A 880 -3.93 33.10 20.36
N VAL A 881 -3.97 33.88 21.43
CA VAL A 881 -2.80 34.61 21.94
C VAL A 881 -2.75 34.47 23.45
N HIS A 882 -1.59 34.09 23.97
CA HIS A 882 -1.36 33.88 25.40
C HIS A 882 0.01 34.45 25.78
N SER A 883 0.15 34.87 27.05
CA SER A 883 1.46 35.20 27.62
C SER A 883 2.32 33.95 27.77
N ILE A 884 3.63 34.06 27.53
CA ILE A 884 4.63 33.02 27.79
C ILE A 884 5.09 33.06 29.24
#